data_AF-A0A3Q9VYW1-F1
#
_entry.id   AF-A0A3Q9VYW1-F1
#
_cell.length_a   1.000
_cell.length_b   1.000
_cell.length_c   1.000
_cell.angle_alpha   90.00
_cell.angle_beta   90.00
_cell.angle_gamma   90.00
#
_symmetry.space_group_name_H-M   'P 1'
#
loop_
_entity.id
_entity.type
_entity.pdbx_description
1 polymer ?
#
loop_
_entity_poly.entity_id
_entity_poly.type
_entity_poly.pdbx_seq_one_letter_code
_entity_poly.pdbx_strand_id
1 'polypeptide(L)'
;MFAVNINAATTAEFALLQSDLGLPITQQQLREARASLDPTEKRALTGLFYDFSRVSERNLNLPNGYPDLVALAKNLRATKRQLRQYQREYGEAADRVRHQVAQNPNLFEPATAVPEGRYLLSELSYFNGFAASLTLNEDGSGVLNATESVPFNWSQVESGILLTLSRSLGIYRNGVAAQPDYFAEQLHLSLSKDPDGNLAASVSIPGSQSAPWYTRMVALDDLSAYSASDFFGQWSMSFAHSASQERHYDINLFSDGSARVESGATTDFTHWQLQGAQLELTLDNAPYRMYILREFPLGYQLLIEYDGEQGKVMVPGVMVRHQKTSFDELNYTRTWNLLFRQGESEVFSIDEDNHYHYLWRRNVWGDKQDGKLVQQRFEFAGIDTLWCDVSLLQCEAKLTAAYRLLSVHGDLIAVEYATASNPLSAGVSKRQLYVFELSDDVLSTPRLTDGIFKASSSGAFAGTASLYGLTEQGVVHLQGGQHCEPFSPQPYCAEAIYIGEQKYWASMAGEDIKLVTIDRSTTRYLTLTDADQQGITLCLREDVGLQSCNETNSLYYQFLAPNLDIEYVVSGEGALQPSVNTVSYKQSFETLILPERGFELDEISGCQGVLKESDNGTLLYSVTEPQQSCTINASFKRTAPHVGRNVVLVNNGDVPHSWYMDIHRNGTGTLTTRTHVVDFKITQQSESVYVARLNGGRTVSVRDGQGKTHIVTGFAFEYQPDGAYLSWHHDTVFKRTVFTTQIQFAKDLEALAIDPQVLAGQWALTFGEYAESQQTHTQQHLLFNLNADHTGELRAGEQTPWAQQHELNWSLTEQNRLRLSARSGTLIAEFKLIRQSKWGYQFVIEEVKKTSSGYHNDWFQHGAGFAYQARSAATATGATGR
;
A
#
# COMPACT_ATOMS: atom_id res chain seq x y z
N MET A 1 -7.44 2.79 -57.79
CA MET A 1 -8.72 2.31 -57.25
C MET A 1 -9.07 3.07 -55.95
N PHE A 2 -9.00 4.41 -55.99
CA PHE A 2 -9.71 5.38 -55.15
C PHE A 2 -10.16 6.42 -56.18
N ALA A 3 -11.46 6.51 -56.47
CA ALA A 3 -11.94 7.44 -57.50
C ALA A 3 -11.99 8.86 -56.91
N VAL A 4 -11.32 9.78 -57.60
CA VAL A 4 -11.02 11.15 -57.22
C VAL A 4 -12.31 11.97 -57.18
N ASN A 5 -12.92 12.06 -56.01
CA ASN A 5 -13.56 13.30 -55.56
C ASN A 5 -12.84 13.66 -54.26
N ILE A 6 -11.64 14.25 -54.38
CA ILE A 6 -10.75 14.53 -53.23
C ILE A 6 -11.42 15.60 -52.38
N ASN A 7 -12.23 15.17 -51.43
CA ASN A 7 -12.78 15.99 -50.37
C ASN A 7 -12.23 15.50 -49.02
N ALA A 8 -12.42 16.29 -47.96
CA ALA A 8 -11.91 15.96 -46.64
C ALA A 8 -12.35 14.58 -46.12
N ALA A 9 -13.54 14.09 -46.53
CA ALA A 9 -14.07 12.81 -46.07
C ALA A 9 -13.36 11.62 -46.71
N THR A 10 -13.08 11.71 -48.01
CA THR A 10 -12.27 10.70 -48.72
C THR A 10 -10.82 10.68 -48.25
N THR A 11 -10.24 11.83 -47.87
CA THR A 11 -8.90 11.91 -47.27
C THR A 11 -8.85 11.27 -45.87
N ALA A 12 -9.87 11.52 -45.04
CA ALA A 12 -10.02 10.88 -43.73
C ALA A 12 -10.15 9.36 -43.84
N GLU A 13 -10.96 8.89 -44.79
CA GLU A 13 -11.12 7.47 -45.06
C GLU A 13 -9.81 6.83 -45.52
N PHE A 14 -9.10 7.47 -46.44
CA PHE A 14 -7.79 7.02 -46.89
C PHE A 14 -6.81 6.89 -45.72
N ALA A 15 -6.74 7.89 -44.84
CA ALA A 15 -5.86 7.86 -43.67
C ALA A 15 -6.16 6.67 -42.74
N LEU A 16 -7.44 6.35 -42.53
CA LEU A 16 -7.85 5.25 -41.64
C LEU A 16 -7.67 3.88 -42.28
N LEU A 17 -7.84 3.76 -43.60
CA LEU A 17 -7.68 2.50 -44.33
C LEU A 17 -6.22 2.16 -44.62
N GLN A 18 -5.32 3.13 -44.56
CA GLN A 18 -3.88 2.92 -44.79
C GLN A 18 -3.17 2.34 -43.56
N SER A 19 -3.86 1.50 -42.78
CA SER A 19 -3.34 0.88 -41.56
C SER A 19 -2.06 0.07 -41.82
N ASP A 20 -1.40 -0.38 -40.73
CA ASP A 20 -0.13 -1.12 -40.78
C ASP A 20 -0.15 -2.41 -41.63
N LEU A 21 -1.33 -2.85 -42.08
CA LEU A 21 -1.56 -4.00 -42.97
C LEU A 21 -1.45 -3.67 -44.46
N GLY A 22 -1.28 -2.38 -44.82
CA GLY A 22 -1.24 -1.90 -46.20
C GLY A 22 -2.64 -1.63 -46.79
N LEU A 23 -2.68 -0.92 -47.93
CA LEU A 23 -3.95 -0.58 -48.57
C LEU A 23 -4.67 -1.84 -49.08
N PRO A 24 -6.01 -1.91 -48.97
CA PRO A 24 -6.79 -2.99 -49.57
C PRO A 24 -6.51 -3.10 -51.07
N ILE A 25 -6.10 -4.30 -51.52
CA ILE A 25 -5.74 -4.55 -52.93
C ILE A 25 -6.91 -5.15 -53.73
N THR A 26 -7.97 -5.61 -53.06
CA THR A 26 -9.20 -6.11 -53.68
C THR A 26 -10.43 -5.33 -53.23
N GLN A 27 -11.49 -5.34 -54.07
CA GLN A 27 -12.79 -4.76 -53.73
C GLN A 27 -13.45 -5.41 -52.51
N GLN A 28 -13.19 -6.69 -52.25
CA GLN A 28 -13.69 -7.37 -51.07
C GLN A 28 -12.98 -6.87 -49.80
N GLN A 29 -11.64 -6.85 -49.81
CA GLN A 29 -10.85 -6.31 -48.70
C GLN A 29 -11.17 -4.84 -48.42
N LEU A 30 -11.45 -4.05 -49.46
CA LEU A 30 -11.83 -2.64 -49.28
C LEU A 30 -13.18 -2.52 -48.58
N ARG A 31 -14.17 -3.35 -48.95
CA ARG A 31 -15.48 -3.38 -48.28
C ARG A 31 -15.36 -3.82 -46.82
N GLU A 32 -14.60 -4.88 -46.55
CA GLU A 32 -14.34 -5.38 -45.19
C GLU A 32 -13.63 -4.32 -44.33
N ALA A 33 -12.58 -3.68 -44.87
CA ALA A 33 -11.84 -2.64 -44.16
C ALA A 33 -12.73 -1.41 -43.88
N ARG A 34 -13.58 -0.99 -44.83
CA ARG A 34 -14.54 0.10 -44.63
C ARG A 34 -15.59 -0.21 -43.58
N ALA A 35 -16.08 -1.45 -43.52
CA ALA A 35 -17.03 -1.89 -42.50
C ALA A 35 -16.45 -1.78 -41.08
N SER A 36 -15.12 -1.89 -40.92
CA SER A 36 -14.44 -1.74 -39.62
C SER A 36 -14.21 -0.29 -39.17
N LEU A 37 -14.42 0.69 -40.06
CA LEU A 37 -14.16 2.10 -39.79
C LEU A 37 -15.14 2.66 -38.76
N ASP A 38 -14.58 3.39 -37.79
CA ASP A 38 -15.37 4.11 -36.81
C ASP A 38 -15.96 5.39 -37.42
N PRO A 39 -17.30 5.54 -37.46
CA PRO A 39 -17.93 6.74 -37.98
C PRO A 39 -17.58 8.01 -37.21
N THR A 40 -17.28 7.92 -35.91
CA THR A 40 -16.87 9.06 -35.09
C THR A 40 -15.46 9.51 -35.47
N GLU A 41 -14.53 8.57 -35.53
CA GLU A 41 -13.13 8.83 -35.90
C GLU A 41 -13.02 9.39 -37.32
N LYS A 42 -13.75 8.80 -38.28
CA LYS A 42 -13.83 9.29 -39.65
C LYS A 42 -14.28 10.74 -39.69
N ARG A 43 -15.36 11.09 -38.97
CA ARG A 43 -15.88 12.49 -38.92
C ARG A 43 -14.91 13.45 -38.25
N ALA A 44 -14.23 13.02 -37.19
CA ALA A 44 -13.24 13.85 -36.50
C ALA A 44 -12.07 14.20 -37.44
N LEU A 45 -11.56 13.20 -38.17
CA LEU A 45 -10.52 13.40 -39.19
C LEU A 45 -11.03 14.21 -40.38
N THR A 46 -12.26 14.01 -40.83
CA THR A 46 -12.86 14.86 -41.87
C THR A 46 -12.92 16.32 -41.40
N GLY A 47 -13.28 16.57 -40.15
CA GLY A 47 -13.28 17.90 -39.55
C GLY A 47 -11.89 18.55 -39.56
N LEU A 48 -10.87 17.79 -39.14
CA LEU A 48 -9.47 18.21 -39.20
C LEU A 48 -9.05 18.57 -40.63
N PHE A 49 -9.21 17.64 -41.58
CA PHE A 49 -8.80 17.86 -42.97
C PHE A 49 -9.60 18.97 -43.64
N TYR A 50 -10.86 19.16 -43.26
CA TYR A 50 -11.70 20.24 -43.77
C TYR A 50 -11.18 21.60 -43.31
N ASP A 51 -10.88 21.78 -42.02
CA ASP A 51 -10.39 23.07 -41.53
C ASP A 51 -8.97 23.37 -42.04
N PHE A 52 -8.10 22.36 -42.05
CA PHE A 52 -6.76 22.50 -42.62
C PHE A 52 -6.76 22.65 -44.14
N SER A 53 -7.82 22.27 -44.87
CA SER A 53 -7.91 22.60 -46.30
C SER A 53 -8.13 24.09 -46.56
N ARG A 54 -8.42 24.86 -45.51
CA ARG A 54 -8.71 26.31 -45.54
C ARG A 54 -7.65 27.13 -44.81
N VAL A 55 -6.38 26.68 -44.85
CA VAL A 55 -5.23 27.33 -44.20
C VAL A 55 -5.20 28.85 -44.37
N SER A 56 -5.52 29.35 -45.57
CA SER A 56 -5.52 30.78 -45.91
C SER A 56 -6.55 31.62 -45.14
N GLU A 57 -7.57 31.00 -44.55
CA GLU A 57 -8.65 31.70 -43.82
C GLU A 57 -8.45 31.66 -42.29
N ARG A 58 -7.65 30.73 -41.75
CA ARG A 58 -7.56 30.45 -40.31
C ARG A 58 -6.15 30.41 -39.71
N ASN A 59 -5.10 30.69 -40.49
CA ASN A 59 -3.71 30.69 -40.01
C ASN A 59 -3.27 29.34 -39.37
N LEU A 60 -3.82 28.22 -39.86
CA LEU A 60 -3.49 26.88 -39.38
C LEU A 60 -2.21 26.36 -40.08
N ASN A 61 -1.20 25.93 -39.33
CA ASN A 61 0.01 25.34 -39.91
C ASN A 61 -0.01 23.81 -39.79
N LEU A 62 0.34 23.12 -40.87
CA LEU A 62 0.61 21.68 -40.83
C LEU A 62 1.78 21.38 -39.88
N PRO A 63 1.79 20.21 -39.22
CA PRO A 63 2.91 19.80 -38.38
C PRO A 63 4.22 19.73 -39.17
N ASN A 64 5.32 20.06 -38.50
CA ASN A 64 6.66 20.00 -39.08
C ASN A 64 6.95 18.61 -39.68
N GLY A 65 7.51 18.59 -40.90
CA GLY A 65 7.83 17.37 -41.63
C GLY A 65 6.74 16.89 -42.60
N TYR A 66 5.58 17.58 -42.67
CA TYR A 66 4.49 17.23 -43.58
C TYR A 66 4.19 18.38 -44.56
N PRO A 67 4.53 18.24 -45.87
CA PRO A 67 4.38 19.33 -46.84
C PRO A 67 2.92 19.60 -47.25
N ASP A 68 2.03 18.61 -47.11
CA ASP A 68 0.62 18.73 -47.47
C ASP A 68 -0.27 17.76 -46.65
N LEU A 69 -1.59 17.89 -46.77
CA LEU A 69 -2.56 17.04 -46.07
C LEU A 69 -2.49 15.57 -46.49
N VAL A 70 -2.03 15.27 -47.70
CA VAL A 70 -1.92 13.89 -48.20
C VAL A 70 -0.72 13.20 -47.55
N ALA A 71 0.40 13.91 -47.40
CA ALA A 71 1.57 13.44 -46.67
C ALA A 71 1.23 13.20 -45.20
N LEU A 72 0.42 14.08 -44.59
CA LEU A 72 -0.08 13.86 -43.23
C LEU A 72 -0.99 12.63 -43.17
N ALA A 73 -2.00 12.54 -44.06
CA ALA A 73 -2.94 11.41 -44.13
C ALA A 73 -2.23 10.05 -44.33
N LYS A 74 -1.08 10.04 -45.00
CA LYS A 74 -0.24 8.83 -45.16
C LYS A 74 0.38 8.32 -43.88
N ASN A 75 0.37 9.12 -42.82
CA ASN A 75 0.86 8.76 -41.50
C ASN A 75 -0.29 8.93 -40.50
N LEU A 76 -1.07 7.86 -40.31
CA LEU A 76 -2.22 7.86 -39.40
C LEU A 76 -1.82 8.27 -37.98
N ARG A 77 -0.64 7.84 -37.51
CA ARG A 77 -0.12 8.20 -36.19
C ARG A 77 0.09 9.72 -36.04
N ALA A 78 0.79 10.33 -36.99
CA ALA A 78 0.99 11.77 -37.00
C ALA A 78 -0.33 12.53 -37.18
N THR A 79 -1.26 12.00 -37.98
CA THR A 79 -2.60 12.56 -38.17
C THR A 79 -3.40 12.54 -36.85
N LYS A 80 -3.42 11.43 -36.12
CA LYS A 80 -4.10 11.32 -34.82
C LYS A 80 -3.49 12.25 -33.79
N ARG A 81 -2.15 12.37 -33.75
CA ARG A 81 -1.48 13.35 -32.89
C ARG A 81 -1.88 14.79 -33.24
N GLN A 82 -1.92 15.13 -34.53
CA GLN A 82 -2.38 16.44 -34.98
C GLN A 82 -3.85 16.68 -34.63
N LEU A 83 -4.72 15.67 -34.75
CA LEU A 83 -6.11 15.76 -34.33
C LEU A 83 -6.23 16.08 -32.84
N ARG A 84 -5.48 15.36 -31.98
CA ARG A 84 -5.45 15.62 -30.53
C ARG A 84 -4.97 17.03 -30.22
N GLN A 85 -3.90 17.49 -30.89
CA GLN A 85 -3.40 18.86 -30.73
C GLN A 85 -4.42 19.90 -31.19
N TYR A 86 -5.03 19.71 -32.36
CA TYR A 86 -6.06 20.60 -32.89
C TYR A 86 -7.28 20.68 -31.97
N GLN A 87 -7.76 19.55 -31.45
CA GLN A 87 -8.85 19.52 -30.48
C GLN A 87 -8.48 20.24 -29.18
N ARG A 88 -7.23 20.06 -28.71
CA ARG A 88 -6.72 20.79 -27.55
C ARG A 88 -6.66 22.30 -27.83
N GLU A 89 -6.04 22.75 -28.92
CA GLU A 89 -5.83 24.18 -29.20
C GLU A 89 -7.12 24.93 -29.53
N TYR A 90 -8.06 24.30 -30.24
CA TYR A 90 -9.23 24.98 -30.80
C TYR A 90 -10.57 24.61 -30.12
N GLY A 91 -10.59 23.61 -29.23
CA GLY A 91 -11.72 23.27 -28.36
C GLY A 91 -13.08 23.26 -29.06
N GLU A 92 -14.00 24.10 -28.60
CA GLU A 92 -15.35 24.23 -29.17
C GLU A 92 -15.36 24.58 -30.67
N ALA A 93 -14.36 25.32 -31.17
CA ALA A 93 -14.28 25.64 -32.59
C ALA A 93 -14.06 24.38 -33.42
N ALA A 94 -13.22 23.47 -32.95
CA ALA A 94 -13.03 22.15 -33.57
C ALA A 94 -14.33 21.34 -33.53
N ASP A 95 -15.07 21.39 -32.42
CA ASP A 95 -16.37 20.72 -32.30
C ASP A 95 -17.42 21.28 -33.26
N ARG A 96 -17.48 22.60 -33.43
CA ARG A 96 -18.39 23.25 -34.39
C ARG A 96 -18.07 22.82 -35.82
N VAL A 97 -16.80 22.78 -36.19
CA VAL A 97 -16.37 22.29 -37.52
C VAL A 97 -16.79 20.84 -37.73
N ARG A 98 -16.57 19.98 -36.73
CA ARG A 98 -16.99 18.57 -36.78
C ARG A 98 -18.50 18.42 -37.03
N HIS A 99 -19.33 19.19 -36.33
CA HIS A 99 -20.79 19.19 -36.53
C HIS A 99 -21.19 19.68 -37.93
N GLN A 100 -20.59 20.78 -38.40
CA GLN A 100 -20.85 21.31 -39.76
C GLN A 100 -20.50 20.30 -40.85
N VAL A 101 -19.36 19.64 -40.70
CA VAL A 101 -18.88 18.62 -41.62
C VAL A 101 -19.80 17.39 -41.64
N ALA A 102 -20.30 16.97 -40.48
CA ALA A 102 -21.22 15.83 -40.36
C ALA A 102 -22.57 16.05 -41.06
N GLN A 103 -23.03 17.30 -41.16
CA GLN A 103 -24.30 17.68 -41.80
C GLN A 103 -24.13 18.03 -43.29
N ASN A 104 -22.91 17.99 -43.83
CA ASN A 104 -22.66 18.38 -45.20
C ASN A 104 -22.97 17.22 -46.16
N PRO A 105 -24.02 17.33 -47.02
CA PRO A 105 -24.43 16.25 -47.91
C PRO A 105 -23.38 15.92 -49.00
N ASN A 106 -22.42 16.83 -49.24
CA ASN A 106 -21.31 16.57 -50.16
C ASN A 106 -20.16 15.77 -49.52
N LEU A 107 -20.17 15.60 -48.19
CA LEU A 107 -19.17 14.85 -47.44
C LEU A 107 -19.74 13.53 -46.90
N PHE A 108 -21.02 13.52 -46.48
CA PHE A 108 -21.73 12.32 -46.02
C PHE A 108 -23.12 12.26 -46.67
N GLU A 109 -23.42 11.17 -47.36
CA GLU A 109 -24.70 11.00 -48.06
C GLU A 109 -25.82 10.70 -47.06
N PRO A 110 -26.93 11.45 -47.05
CA PRO A 110 -28.08 11.15 -46.19
C PRO A 110 -28.73 9.82 -46.56
N ALA A 111 -29.04 8.99 -45.57
CA ALA A 111 -29.79 7.75 -45.78
C ALA A 111 -31.30 8.04 -45.65
N THR A 112 -32.01 8.05 -46.78
CA THR A 112 -33.44 8.42 -46.82
C THR A 112 -34.40 7.27 -46.56
N ALA A 113 -33.92 6.03 -46.36
CA ALA A 113 -34.75 4.87 -46.04
C ALA A 113 -34.02 3.88 -45.13
N VAL A 114 -34.73 3.37 -44.12
CA VAL A 114 -34.27 2.29 -43.22
C VAL A 114 -35.15 1.08 -43.48
N PRO A 115 -34.57 -0.07 -43.86
CA PRO A 115 -35.33 -1.31 -43.93
C PRO A 115 -35.82 -1.74 -42.55
N GLU A 116 -36.94 -2.45 -42.48
CA GLU A 116 -37.32 -3.20 -41.28
C GLU A 116 -36.28 -4.28 -40.96
N GLY A 117 -36.29 -4.76 -39.72
CA GLY A 117 -35.38 -5.79 -39.27
C GLY A 117 -34.61 -5.41 -38.01
N ARG A 118 -33.57 -6.20 -37.73
CA ARG A 118 -32.77 -6.08 -36.51
C ARG A 118 -31.42 -5.44 -36.80
N TYR A 119 -31.12 -4.37 -36.09
CA TYR A 119 -29.92 -3.56 -36.21
C TYR A 119 -29.15 -3.51 -34.90
N LEU A 120 -27.83 -3.51 -35.01
CA LEU A 120 -26.91 -3.27 -33.90
C LEU A 120 -26.35 -1.85 -34.01
N LEU A 121 -26.34 -1.14 -32.88
CA LEU A 121 -25.80 0.20 -32.74
C LEU A 121 -24.65 0.16 -31.74
N SER A 122 -23.52 0.74 -32.11
CA SER A 122 -22.36 0.82 -31.22
C SER A 122 -21.46 2.01 -31.55
N GLU A 123 -20.97 2.68 -30.51
CA GLU A 123 -19.85 3.62 -30.62
C GLU A 123 -18.52 2.88 -30.74
N LEU A 124 -18.00 2.73 -31.96
CA LEU A 124 -16.76 2.00 -32.17
C LEU A 124 -15.55 2.67 -31.52
N SER A 125 -15.60 3.98 -31.25
CA SER A 125 -14.53 4.70 -30.53
C SER A 125 -14.28 4.17 -29.12
N TYR A 126 -15.25 3.49 -28.49
CA TYR A 126 -15.21 3.18 -27.07
C TYR A 126 -15.64 1.74 -26.78
N PHE A 127 -14.93 1.07 -25.88
CA PHE A 127 -15.28 -0.27 -25.38
C PHE A 127 -16.35 -0.22 -24.29
N ASN A 128 -16.64 0.96 -23.74
CA ASN A 128 -17.67 1.23 -22.72
C ASN A 128 -18.69 2.30 -23.19
N GLY A 129 -18.81 2.55 -24.50
CA GLY A 129 -19.71 3.56 -25.05
C GLY A 129 -21.16 3.14 -25.18
N PHE A 130 -21.98 3.94 -25.87
CA PHE A 130 -23.37 3.57 -26.13
C PHE A 130 -23.46 2.33 -27.03
N ALA A 131 -24.30 1.37 -26.63
CA ALA A 131 -24.64 0.19 -27.39
C ALA A 131 -26.13 -0.14 -27.29
N ALA A 132 -26.72 -0.58 -28.40
CA ALA A 132 -28.10 -1.05 -28.42
C ALA A 132 -28.36 -2.01 -29.59
N SER A 133 -29.40 -2.84 -29.45
CA SER A 133 -30.06 -3.52 -30.57
C SER A 133 -31.43 -2.89 -30.80
N LEU A 134 -31.75 -2.55 -32.04
CA LEU A 134 -33.07 -2.09 -32.45
C LEU A 134 -33.74 -3.16 -33.32
N THR A 135 -34.97 -3.52 -33.00
CA THR A 135 -35.83 -4.28 -33.91
C THR A 135 -36.93 -3.35 -34.41
N LEU A 136 -36.98 -3.11 -35.72
CA LEU A 136 -37.98 -2.28 -36.38
C LEU A 136 -38.99 -3.18 -37.11
N ASN A 137 -40.26 -3.09 -36.73
CA ASN A 137 -41.35 -3.86 -37.34
C ASN A 137 -42.11 -3.03 -38.39
N GLU A 138 -42.77 -3.74 -39.32
CA GLU A 138 -43.62 -3.17 -40.39
C GLU A 138 -44.74 -2.26 -39.88
N ASP A 139 -45.28 -2.53 -38.68
CA ASP A 139 -46.41 -1.81 -38.11
C ASP A 139 -46.01 -0.48 -37.41
N GLY A 140 -44.74 -0.08 -37.52
CA GLY A 140 -44.22 1.11 -36.83
C GLY A 140 -43.92 0.87 -35.35
N SER A 141 -44.02 -0.36 -34.85
CA SER A 141 -43.56 -0.72 -33.51
C SER A 141 -42.12 -1.24 -33.54
N GLY A 142 -41.50 -1.34 -32.37
CA GLY A 142 -40.17 -1.92 -32.23
C GLY A 142 -39.76 -2.14 -30.79
N VAL A 143 -38.57 -2.73 -30.62
CA VAL A 143 -37.96 -2.95 -29.30
C VAL A 143 -36.50 -2.51 -29.35
N LEU A 144 -36.09 -1.72 -28.35
CA LEU A 144 -34.72 -1.30 -28.12
C LEU A 144 -34.17 -2.09 -26.94
N ASN A 145 -33.12 -2.88 -27.16
CA ASN A 145 -32.38 -3.55 -26.09
C ASN A 145 -31.06 -2.80 -25.87
N ALA A 146 -30.90 -2.16 -24.72
CA ALA A 146 -29.67 -1.50 -24.29
C ALA A 146 -29.34 -1.95 -22.86
N THR A 147 -29.12 -1.04 -21.90
CA THR A 147 -29.02 -1.39 -20.47
C THR A 147 -30.31 -2.03 -19.93
N GLU A 148 -31.42 -1.80 -20.61
CA GLU A 148 -32.74 -2.38 -20.38
C GLU A 148 -33.46 -2.57 -21.72
N SER A 149 -34.53 -3.39 -21.73
CA SER A 149 -35.37 -3.61 -22.91
C SER A 149 -36.57 -2.66 -22.90
N VAL A 150 -36.72 -1.82 -23.93
CA VAL A 150 -37.76 -0.79 -24.01
C VAL A 150 -38.52 -0.90 -25.34
N PRO A 151 -39.82 -1.22 -25.31
CA PRO A 151 -40.69 -1.08 -26.47
C PRO A 151 -40.77 0.36 -26.95
N PHE A 152 -40.90 0.57 -28.26
CA PHE A 152 -41.06 1.90 -28.84
C PHE A 152 -41.99 1.88 -30.05
N ASN A 153 -42.50 3.06 -30.40
CA ASN A 153 -43.07 3.34 -31.72
C ASN A 153 -42.08 4.18 -32.51
N TRP A 154 -41.96 3.96 -33.81
CA TRP A 154 -41.04 4.70 -34.68
C TRP A 154 -41.77 5.31 -35.86
N SER A 155 -41.24 6.42 -36.34
CA SER A 155 -41.70 7.09 -37.56
C SER A 155 -40.53 7.65 -38.33
N GLN A 156 -40.68 7.70 -39.64
CA GLN A 156 -39.67 8.29 -40.51
C GLN A 156 -39.84 9.81 -40.56
N VAL A 157 -38.74 10.54 -40.42
CA VAL A 157 -38.69 12.01 -40.45
C VAL A 157 -37.69 12.47 -41.51
N GLU A 158 -37.73 13.73 -41.94
CA GLU A 158 -36.90 14.24 -43.06
C GLU A 158 -35.39 13.98 -42.91
N SER A 159 -34.89 13.85 -41.68
CA SER A 159 -33.47 13.65 -41.39
C SER A 159 -33.13 12.28 -40.80
N GLY A 160 -34.05 11.30 -40.76
CA GLY A 160 -33.81 9.95 -40.24
C GLY A 160 -35.05 9.28 -39.64
N ILE A 161 -34.91 8.67 -38.46
CA ILE A 161 -36.01 8.03 -37.72
C ILE A 161 -36.16 8.61 -36.31
N LEU A 162 -37.40 8.80 -35.88
CA LEU A 162 -37.75 9.20 -34.53
C LEU A 162 -38.33 8.01 -33.77
N LEU A 163 -37.70 7.62 -32.66
CA LEU A 163 -38.15 6.59 -31.74
C LEU A 163 -38.85 7.26 -30.55
N THR A 164 -40.09 6.86 -30.28
CA THR A 164 -40.85 7.25 -29.07
C THR A 164 -40.93 6.05 -28.15
N LEU A 165 -40.21 6.12 -27.03
CA LEU A 165 -40.05 5.02 -26.10
C LEU A 165 -41.29 4.90 -25.19
N SER A 166 -41.70 3.69 -24.86
CA SER A 166 -42.85 3.46 -23.97
C SER A 166 -42.56 3.84 -22.51
N ARG A 167 -41.28 3.96 -22.16
CA ARG A 167 -40.77 4.41 -20.86
C ARG A 167 -39.42 5.12 -21.07
N SER A 168 -39.04 5.92 -20.09
CA SER A 168 -37.76 6.62 -20.11
C SER A 168 -36.58 5.63 -20.03
N LEU A 169 -35.57 5.81 -20.88
CA LEU A 169 -34.35 5.03 -20.95
C LEU A 169 -33.17 5.83 -20.37
N GLY A 170 -32.41 5.21 -19.46
CA GLY A 170 -31.15 5.79 -18.97
C GLY A 170 -30.04 5.75 -20.02
N ILE A 171 -29.41 6.90 -20.29
CA ILE A 171 -28.30 7.04 -21.23
C ILE A 171 -27.01 7.35 -20.45
N TYR A 172 -25.98 6.51 -20.62
CA TYR A 172 -24.70 6.56 -19.91
C TYR A 172 -23.58 6.95 -20.90
N ARG A 173 -23.13 8.19 -20.83
CA ARG A 173 -22.18 8.87 -21.74
C ARG A 173 -20.92 9.40 -21.03
N ASN A 174 -20.91 9.50 -19.70
CA ASN A 174 -19.76 9.97 -18.92
C ASN A 174 -18.86 8.83 -18.43
N GLY A 175 -19.10 7.59 -18.87
CA GLY A 175 -18.28 6.41 -18.50
C GLY A 175 -18.58 5.83 -17.12
N VAL A 176 -19.49 6.43 -16.34
CA VAL A 176 -19.89 5.97 -15.01
C VAL A 176 -21.20 5.18 -15.12
N ALA A 177 -21.14 3.86 -14.89
CA ALA A 177 -22.31 2.98 -15.00
C ALA A 177 -23.32 3.10 -13.85
N ALA A 178 -23.01 3.85 -12.79
CA ALA A 178 -23.84 3.92 -11.59
C ALA A 178 -25.05 4.87 -11.71
N GLN A 179 -24.97 5.92 -12.54
CA GLN A 179 -26.06 6.88 -12.73
C GLN A 179 -26.17 7.28 -14.21
N PRO A 180 -27.38 7.28 -14.81
CA PRO A 180 -27.58 7.81 -16.14
C PRO A 180 -27.25 9.30 -16.20
N ASP A 181 -26.61 9.72 -17.28
CA ASP A 181 -26.35 11.14 -17.54
C ASP A 181 -27.59 11.85 -18.05
N TYR A 182 -28.42 11.12 -18.79
CA TYR A 182 -29.68 11.59 -19.33
C TYR A 182 -30.75 10.52 -19.25
N PHE A 183 -31.99 10.97 -19.18
CA PHE A 183 -33.18 10.14 -19.32
C PHE A 183 -33.85 10.51 -20.64
N ALA A 184 -33.97 9.55 -21.54
CA ALA A 184 -34.54 9.77 -22.87
C ALA A 184 -35.92 9.12 -22.96
N GLU A 185 -36.94 9.90 -23.31
CA GLU A 185 -38.27 9.37 -23.72
C GLU A 185 -38.36 9.25 -25.25
N GLN A 186 -37.50 9.97 -25.96
CA GLN A 186 -37.39 9.93 -27.41
C GLN A 186 -35.93 9.90 -27.83
N LEU A 187 -35.66 9.21 -28.94
CA LEU A 187 -34.36 9.20 -29.60
C LEU A 187 -34.56 9.53 -31.07
N HIS A 188 -33.83 10.52 -31.57
CA HIS A 188 -33.79 10.86 -32.99
C HIS A 188 -32.47 10.35 -33.57
N LEU A 189 -32.57 9.45 -34.56
CA LEU A 189 -31.43 8.86 -35.25
C LEU A 189 -31.35 9.45 -36.65
N SER A 190 -30.39 10.33 -36.89
CA SER A 190 -30.12 10.86 -38.21
C SER A 190 -29.13 9.98 -38.95
N LEU A 191 -29.51 9.49 -40.13
CA LEU A 191 -28.81 8.40 -40.80
C LEU A 191 -28.02 8.89 -42.00
N SER A 192 -26.83 8.32 -42.15
CA SER A 192 -25.91 8.60 -43.25
C SER A 192 -25.35 7.30 -43.78
N LYS A 193 -25.09 7.24 -45.09
CA LYS A 193 -24.43 6.13 -45.75
C LYS A 193 -23.06 6.56 -46.24
N ASP A 194 -22.12 5.62 -46.21
CA ASP A 194 -20.89 5.73 -46.97
C ASP A 194 -21.09 5.21 -48.41
N PRO A 195 -20.11 5.41 -49.32
CA PRO A 195 -20.22 4.99 -50.73
C PRO A 195 -20.46 3.48 -50.95
N ASP A 196 -20.26 2.64 -49.94
CA ASP A 196 -20.46 1.17 -50.01
C ASP A 196 -21.76 0.74 -49.34
N GLY A 197 -22.53 1.69 -48.80
CA GLY A 197 -23.84 1.47 -48.19
C GLY A 197 -23.80 1.20 -46.69
N ASN A 198 -22.65 1.32 -46.00
CA ASN A 198 -22.61 1.16 -44.55
C ASN A 198 -23.36 2.30 -43.88
N LEU A 199 -24.25 1.95 -42.95
CA LEU A 199 -25.07 2.90 -42.22
C LEU A 199 -24.35 3.42 -40.96
N ALA A 200 -24.37 4.73 -40.79
CA ALA A 200 -23.98 5.39 -39.55
C ALA A 200 -25.15 6.24 -39.05
N ALA A 201 -25.41 6.16 -37.75
CA ALA A 201 -26.48 6.91 -37.09
C ALA A 201 -25.88 7.99 -36.18
N SER A 202 -26.38 9.21 -36.30
CA SER A 202 -26.21 10.28 -35.34
C SER A 202 -27.39 10.25 -34.39
N VAL A 203 -27.16 9.87 -33.15
CA VAL A 203 -28.20 9.76 -32.11
C VAL A 203 -28.27 11.07 -31.34
N SER A 204 -29.48 11.59 -31.16
CA SER A 204 -29.76 12.80 -30.37
C SER A 204 -31.00 12.62 -29.52
N ILE A 205 -31.05 13.28 -28.36
CA ILE A 205 -32.22 13.31 -27.48
C ILE A 205 -32.99 14.62 -27.77
N PRO A 206 -34.19 14.57 -28.36
CA PRO A 206 -34.96 15.77 -28.66
C PRO A 206 -35.20 16.63 -27.41
N GLY A 207 -34.96 17.94 -27.52
CA GLY A 207 -35.13 18.89 -26.41
C GLY A 207 -33.99 18.90 -25.38
N SER A 208 -32.99 18.02 -25.52
CA SER A 208 -31.79 18.01 -24.68
C SER A 208 -30.73 19.00 -25.20
N GLN A 209 -29.94 19.57 -24.30
CA GLN A 209 -28.72 20.32 -24.65
C GLN A 209 -27.52 19.42 -24.95
N SER A 210 -27.66 18.09 -24.81
CA SER A 210 -26.60 17.14 -25.13
C SER A 210 -26.23 17.18 -26.62
N ALA A 211 -24.93 17.16 -26.91
CA ALA A 211 -24.45 17.02 -28.29
C ALA A 211 -24.81 15.63 -28.83
N PRO A 212 -25.16 15.52 -30.13
CA PRO A 212 -25.38 14.22 -30.75
C PRO A 212 -24.12 13.37 -30.72
N TRP A 213 -24.29 12.04 -30.70
CA TRP A 213 -23.19 11.09 -30.79
C TRP A 213 -23.38 10.15 -31.98
N TYR A 214 -22.27 9.58 -32.46
CA TYR A 214 -22.29 8.81 -33.68
C TYR A 214 -22.04 7.33 -33.39
N THR A 215 -22.92 6.49 -33.90
CA THR A 215 -22.83 5.05 -33.82
C THR A 215 -22.71 4.45 -35.22
N ARG A 216 -22.05 3.30 -35.31
CA ARG A 216 -22.24 2.41 -36.46
C ARG A 216 -23.60 1.75 -36.30
N MET A 217 -24.36 1.68 -37.38
CA MET A 217 -25.61 0.94 -37.45
C MET A 217 -25.43 -0.18 -38.48
N VAL A 218 -25.54 -1.43 -38.05
CA VAL A 218 -25.33 -2.59 -38.93
C VAL A 218 -26.50 -3.55 -38.79
N ALA A 219 -27.07 -4.01 -39.90
CA ALA A 219 -28.08 -5.06 -39.88
C ALA A 219 -27.43 -6.36 -39.38
N LEU A 220 -28.15 -7.14 -38.59
CA LEU A 220 -27.59 -8.36 -38.01
C LEU A 220 -27.10 -9.34 -39.09
N ASP A 221 -27.82 -9.42 -40.21
CA ASP A 221 -27.52 -10.31 -41.34
C ASP A 221 -26.31 -9.83 -42.18
N ASP A 222 -25.88 -8.58 -42.00
CA ASP A 222 -24.75 -7.96 -42.72
C ASP A 222 -23.43 -8.07 -41.94
N LEU A 223 -23.41 -8.71 -40.77
CA LEU A 223 -22.16 -8.93 -40.02
C LEU A 223 -21.24 -9.91 -40.75
N SER A 224 -19.94 -9.60 -40.74
CA SER A 224 -18.90 -10.46 -41.31
C SER A 224 -18.85 -11.81 -40.57
N ALA A 225 -18.88 -12.91 -41.32
CA ALA A 225 -18.71 -14.25 -40.75
C ALA A 225 -17.24 -14.53 -40.38
N TYR A 226 -17.04 -15.32 -39.32
CA TYR A 226 -15.71 -15.72 -38.84
C TYR A 226 -15.57 -17.25 -38.84
N SER A 227 -14.33 -17.74 -38.75
CA SER A 227 -14.05 -19.16 -38.59
C SER A 227 -13.79 -19.50 -37.12
N ALA A 228 -14.12 -20.72 -36.70
CA ALA A 228 -13.84 -21.17 -35.33
C ALA A 228 -12.34 -21.08 -34.97
N SER A 229 -11.46 -21.32 -35.95
CA SER A 229 -10.01 -21.22 -35.75
C SER A 229 -9.52 -19.83 -35.35
N ASP A 230 -10.27 -18.78 -35.67
CA ASP A 230 -9.91 -17.40 -35.33
C ASP A 230 -9.98 -17.14 -33.82
N PHE A 231 -10.70 -18.00 -33.08
CA PHE A 231 -10.94 -17.88 -31.65
C PHE A 231 -10.11 -18.84 -30.79
N PHE A 232 -9.36 -19.78 -31.37
CA PHE A 232 -8.61 -20.76 -30.57
C PHE A 232 -7.51 -20.11 -29.73
N GLY A 233 -7.43 -20.51 -28.47
CA GLY A 233 -6.42 -20.07 -27.50
C GLY A 233 -6.98 -19.19 -26.38
N GLN A 234 -6.07 -18.46 -25.73
CA GLN A 234 -6.36 -17.70 -24.53
C GLN A 234 -6.68 -16.23 -24.85
N TRP A 235 -7.69 -15.70 -24.17
CA TRP A 235 -8.24 -14.37 -24.34
C TRP A 235 -8.58 -13.75 -22.98
N SER A 236 -8.50 -12.43 -22.88
CA SER A 236 -9.19 -11.69 -21.82
C SER A 236 -10.35 -10.93 -22.44
N MET A 237 -11.51 -10.96 -21.78
CA MET A 237 -12.69 -10.24 -22.20
C MET A 237 -13.17 -9.32 -21.09
N SER A 238 -13.50 -8.08 -21.45
CA SER A 238 -14.13 -7.12 -20.55
C SER A 238 -15.32 -6.44 -21.18
N PHE A 239 -16.36 -6.19 -20.38
CA PHE A 239 -17.58 -5.53 -20.84
C PHE A 239 -18.33 -4.86 -19.69
N ALA A 240 -19.07 -3.80 -20.01
CA ALA A 240 -19.89 -3.09 -19.04
C ALA A 240 -21.07 -3.95 -18.57
N HIS A 241 -21.35 -3.98 -17.26
CA HIS A 241 -22.54 -4.65 -16.72
C HIS A 241 -23.52 -3.61 -16.16
N SER A 242 -24.82 -3.84 -16.36
CA SER A 242 -25.89 -2.92 -15.96
C SER A 242 -25.92 -2.60 -14.46
N ALA A 243 -25.40 -3.49 -13.60
CA ALA A 243 -25.35 -3.33 -12.14
C ALA A 243 -24.07 -2.63 -11.59
N SER A 244 -23.42 -1.76 -12.38
CA SER A 244 -22.32 -0.84 -12.01
C SER A 244 -20.86 -1.32 -12.03
N GLN A 245 -20.55 -2.62 -12.20
CA GLN A 245 -19.16 -3.08 -12.30
C GLN A 245 -18.87 -3.73 -13.65
N GLU A 246 -17.78 -3.28 -14.29
CA GLU A 246 -17.24 -3.95 -15.48
C GLU A 246 -16.90 -5.41 -15.13
N ARG A 247 -17.34 -6.34 -15.96
CA ARG A 247 -17.00 -7.75 -15.82
C ARG A 247 -15.73 -8.03 -16.60
N HIS A 248 -14.92 -8.94 -16.07
CA HIS A 248 -13.70 -9.39 -16.69
C HIS A 248 -13.58 -10.91 -16.57
N TYR A 249 -13.26 -11.56 -17.68
CA TYR A 249 -13.05 -13.00 -17.76
C TYR A 249 -11.77 -13.31 -18.53
N ASP A 250 -10.96 -14.25 -18.04
CA ASP A 250 -9.98 -14.94 -18.86
C ASP A 250 -10.63 -16.19 -19.44
N ILE A 251 -10.53 -16.37 -20.75
CA ILE A 251 -11.21 -17.42 -21.51
C ILE A 251 -10.19 -18.16 -22.37
N ASN A 252 -10.10 -19.48 -22.23
CA ASN A 252 -9.35 -20.33 -23.13
C ASN A 252 -10.31 -21.17 -23.96
N LEU A 253 -10.38 -20.93 -25.28
CA LEU A 253 -11.28 -21.60 -26.21
C LEU A 253 -10.52 -22.72 -26.95
N PHE A 254 -10.99 -23.96 -26.79
CA PHE A 254 -10.38 -25.14 -27.37
C PHE A 254 -11.03 -25.54 -28.70
N SER A 255 -10.28 -26.25 -29.54
CA SER A 255 -10.73 -26.67 -30.87
C SER A 255 -11.83 -27.74 -30.87
N ASP A 256 -12.08 -28.38 -29.72
CA ASP A 256 -13.14 -29.37 -29.53
C ASP A 256 -14.50 -28.74 -29.13
N GLY A 257 -14.58 -27.40 -29.06
CA GLY A 257 -15.78 -26.68 -28.64
C GLY A 257 -15.92 -26.54 -27.12
N SER A 258 -14.95 -27.01 -26.33
CA SER A 258 -14.89 -26.73 -24.90
C SER A 258 -14.18 -25.40 -24.60
N ALA A 259 -14.45 -24.81 -23.44
CA ALA A 259 -13.84 -23.59 -22.97
C ALA A 259 -13.54 -23.65 -21.47
N ARG A 260 -12.42 -23.07 -21.05
CA ARG A 260 -12.11 -22.79 -19.64
C ARG A 260 -12.27 -21.29 -19.41
N VAL A 261 -13.05 -20.91 -18.41
CA VAL A 261 -13.38 -19.52 -18.08
C VAL A 261 -12.97 -19.24 -16.64
N GLU A 262 -12.30 -18.11 -16.40
CA GLU A 262 -11.90 -17.65 -15.07
C GLU A 262 -12.44 -16.26 -14.79
N SER A 263 -13.17 -16.09 -13.69
CA SER A 263 -13.79 -14.82 -13.27
C SER A 263 -13.21 -14.28 -11.95
N GLY A 264 -11.87 -14.35 -11.82
CA GLY A 264 -11.14 -13.89 -10.65
C GLY A 264 -11.13 -14.90 -9.50
N ALA A 265 -12.30 -15.30 -8.99
CA ALA A 265 -12.41 -16.23 -7.85
C ALA A 265 -12.82 -17.66 -8.22
N THR A 266 -13.43 -17.86 -9.39
CA THR A 266 -13.90 -19.17 -9.85
C THR A 266 -13.31 -19.52 -11.21
N THR A 267 -13.19 -20.82 -11.45
CA THR A 267 -12.81 -21.40 -12.74
C THR A 267 -13.89 -22.37 -13.17
N ASP A 268 -14.51 -22.09 -14.31
CA ASP A 268 -15.59 -22.88 -14.88
C ASP A 268 -15.16 -23.53 -16.20
N PHE A 269 -15.69 -24.71 -16.48
CA PHE A 269 -15.54 -25.41 -17.76
C PHE A 269 -16.88 -25.45 -18.47
N THR A 270 -16.92 -24.94 -19.70
CA THR A 270 -18.15 -24.74 -20.46
C THR A 270 -17.95 -25.12 -21.93
N HIS A 271 -18.99 -24.96 -22.75
CA HIS A 271 -18.93 -25.15 -24.19
C HIS A 271 -19.15 -23.82 -24.90
N TRP A 272 -18.60 -23.70 -26.10
CA TRP A 272 -18.76 -22.55 -26.96
C TRP A 272 -19.12 -22.99 -28.38
N GLN A 273 -19.80 -22.11 -29.11
CA GLN A 273 -20.13 -22.31 -30.51
C GLN A 273 -20.10 -21.00 -31.28
N LEU A 274 -19.81 -21.08 -32.57
CA LEU A 274 -19.81 -19.94 -33.49
C LEU A 274 -20.90 -20.15 -34.55
N GLN A 275 -21.79 -19.17 -34.68
CA GLN A 275 -22.84 -19.13 -35.70
C GLN A 275 -22.69 -17.84 -36.50
N GLY A 276 -22.03 -17.91 -37.67
CA GLY A 276 -21.73 -16.73 -38.49
C GLY A 276 -20.80 -15.75 -37.75
N ALA A 277 -21.35 -14.60 -37.33
CA ALA A 277 -20.66 -13.57 -36.57
C ALA A 277 -20.98 -13.59 -35.06
N GLN A 278 -21.66 -14.63 -34.59
CA GLN A 278 -22.15 -14.75 -33.22
C GLN A 278 -21.39 -15.86 -32.48
N LEU A 279 -20.60 -15.47 -31.48
CA LEU A 279 -19.98 -16.37 -30.53
C LEU A 279 -20.94 -16.57 -29.35
N GLU A 280 -21.30 -17.81 -29.05
CA GLU A 280 -22.12 -18.14 -27.88
C GLU A 280 -21.27 -18.87 -26.83
N LEU A 281 -21.40 -18.43 -25.57
CA LEU A 281 -20.67 -18.97 -24.43
C LEU A 281 -21.52 -18.84 -23.16
N THR A 282 -21.45 -19.83 -22.27
CA THR A 282 -22.08 -19.71 -20.94
C THR A 282 -21.08 -19.15 -19.93
N LEU A 283 -21.40 -18.02 -19.29
CA LEU A 283 -20.62 -17.37 -18.23
C LEU A 283 -21.47 -17.27 -16.96
N ASP A 284 -20.93 -17.65 -15.79
CA ASP A 284 -21.64 -17.67 -14.51
C ASP A 284 -23.03 -18.34 -14.57
N ASN A 285 -23.11 -19.48 -15.29
CA ASN A 285 -24.34 -20.24 -15.57
C ASN A 285 -25.42 -19.52 -16.40
N ALA A 286 -25.11 -18.40 -17.06
CA ALA A 286 -26.01 -17.71 -17.98
C ALA A 286 -25.46 -17.75 -19.42
N PRO A 287 -26.30 -17.89 -20.46
CA PRO A 287 -25.86 -17.83 -21.84
C PRO A 287 -25.61 -16.37 -22.27
N TYR A 288 -24.45 -16.13 -22.88
CA TYR A 288 -24.07 -14.86 -23.49
C TYR A 288 -23.91 -15.04 -24.99
N ARG A 289 -24.46 -14.11 -25.78
CA ARG A 289 -24.21 -14.01 -27.22
C ARG A 289 -23.35 -12.80 -27.51
N MET A 290 -22.24 -13.01 -28.19
CA MET A 290 -21.27 -11.98 -28.52
C MET A 290 -21.25 -11.79 -30.03
N TYR A 291 -21.63 -10.59 -30.49
CA TYR A 291 -21.60 -10.19 -31.89
C TYR A 291 -20.28 -9.47 -32.16
N ILE A 292 -19.47 -10.00 -33.08
CA ILE A 292 -18.19 -9.38 -33.45
C ILE A 292 -18.46 -8.18 -34.37
N LEU A 293 -18.11 -6.99 -33.92
CA LEU A 293 -18.30 -5.76 -34.71
C LEU A 293 -17.13 -5.47 -35.64
N ARG A 294 -15.90 -5.65 -35.14
CA ARG A 294 -14.66 -5.47 -35.90
C ARG A 294 -13.49 -6.16 -35.21
N GLU A 295 -12.50 -6.51 -36.03
CA GLU A 295 -11.15 -6.82 -35.59
C GLU A 295 -10.33 -5.53 -35.40
N PHE A 296 -9.42 -5.54 -34.43
CA PHE A 296 -8.38 -4.53 -34.24
C PHE A 296 -7.07 -5.23 -33.84
N PRO A 297 -5.90 -4.55 -33.89
CA PRO A 297 -4.61 -5.24 -33.82
C PRO A 297 -4.33 -6.15 -32.61
N LEU A 298 -5.07 -6.00 -31.51
CA LEU A 298 -4.92 -6.81 -30.29
C LEU A 298 -6.06 -7.82 -30.07
N GLY A 299 -7.12 -7.79 -30.88
CA GLY A 299 -8.28 -8.68 -30.73
C GLY A 299 -9.56 -8.17 -31.40
N TYR A 300 -10.69 -8.29 -30.71
CA TYR A 300 -12.03 -7.98 -31.24
C TYR A 300 -12.80 -6.99 -30.36
N GLN A 301 -13.58 -6.12 -31.00
CA GLN A 301 -14.61 -5.33 -30.35
C GLN A 301 -15.97 -5.99 -30.55
N LEU A 302 -16.75 -6.10 -29.48
CA LEU A 302 -17.94 -6.94 -29.39
C LEU A 302 -19.17 -6.14 -28.92
N LEU A 303 -20.36 -6.63 -29.28
CA LEU A 303 -21.59 -6.39 -28.51
C LEU A 303 -22.03 -7.67 -27.84
N ILE A 304 -22.44 -7.57 -26.59
CA ILE A 304 -22.78 -8.72 -25.77
C ILE A 304 -24.26 -8.62 -25.38
N GLU A 305 -25.01 -9.66 -25.72
CA GLU A 305 -26.40 -9.89 -25.32
C GLU A 305 -26.46 -10.92 -24.19
N TYR A 306 -27.22 -10.62 -23.16
CA TYR A 306 -27.59 -11.56 -22.12
C TYR A 306 -28.94 -11.20 -21.49
N ASP A 307 -29.53 -12.14 -20.74
CA ASP A 307 -30.76 -11.91 -20.00
C ASP A 307 -30.45 -11.23 -18.65
N GLY A 308 -30.89 -9.99 -18.48
CA GLY A 308 -30.79 -9.24 -17.22
C GLY A 308 -32.12 -9.19 -16.46
N GLU A 309 -32.12 -8.52 -15.29
CA GLU A 309 -33.32 -8.42 -14.44
C GLU A 309 -34.51 -7.73 -15.12
N GLN A 310 -34.24 -6.75 -15.99
CA GLN A 310 -35.26 -5.99 -16.72
C GLN A 310 -35.44 -6.43 -18.18
N GLY A 311 -35.13 -7.69 -18.47
CA GLY A 311 -35.19 -8.28 -19.81
C GLY A 311 -33.83 -8.33 -20.50
N LYS A 312 -33.84 -8.42 -21.83
CA LYS A 312 -32.60 -8.52 -22.61
C LYS A 312 -31.77 -7.26 -22.49
N VAL A 313 -30.49 -7.44 -22.20
CA VAL A 313 -29.50 -6.37 -22.09
C VAL A 313 -28.52 -6.48 -23.25
N MET A 314 -28.08 -5.34 -23.78
CA MET A 314 -27.02 -5.22 -24.78
C MET A 314 -25.96 -4.24 -24.28
N VAL A 315 -24.71 -4.69 -24.25
CA VAL A 315 -23.57 -3.90 -23.75
C VAL A 315 -22.37 -4.02 -24.69
N PRO A 316 -21.51 -2.98 -24.78
CA PRO A 316 -20.25 -3.09 -25.50
C PRO A 316 -19.24 -3.91 -24.71
N GLY A 317 -18.32 -4.54 -25.44
CA GLY A 317 -17.20 -5.26 -24.86
C GLY A 317 -16.00 -5.33 -25.77
N VAL A 318 -14.90 -5.82 -25.22
CA VAL A 318 -13.64 -6.05 -25.92
C VAL A 318 -13.07 -7.41 -25.51
N MET A 319 -12.47 -8.10 -26.46
CA MET A 319 -11.80 -9.38 -26.27
C MET A 319 -10.40 -9.30 -26.87
N VAL A 320 -9.38 -9.45 -26.03
CA VAL A 320 -7.96 -9.34 -26.40
C VAL A 320 -7.30 -10.71 -26.39
N ARG A 321 -6.54 -11.01 -27.44
CA ARG A 321 -5.80 -12.27 -27.55
C ARG A 321 -4.54 -12.23 -26.71
N HIS A 322 -4.28 -13.27 -25.93
CA HIS A 322 -3.04 -13.36 -25.16
C HIS A 322 -1.88 -13.72 -26.07
N GLN A 323 -0.76 -13.05 -25.83
CA GLN A 323 0.54 -13.38 -26.37
C GLN A 323 1.44 -13.81 -25.21
N LYS A 324 2.50 -14.56 -25.51
CA LYS A 324 3.55 -14.82 -24.53
C LYS A 324 4.44 -13.57 -24.45
N THR A 325 4.06 -12.64 -23.57
CA THR A 325 4.73 -11.33 -23.41
C THR A 325 4.85 -10.97 -21.92
N SER A 326 5.78 -10.06 -21.60
CA SER A 326 6.06 -9.57 -20.25
C SER A 326 6.60 -8.14 -20.33
N PHE A 327 6.46 -7.35 -19.26
CA PHE A 327 7.14 -6.06 -19.12
C PHE A 327 8.67 -6.19 -19.01
N ASP A 328 9.22 -7.40 -18.90
CA ASP A 328 10.66 -7.62 -18.97
C ASP A 328 11.25 -7.43 -20.37
N GLU A 329 10.44 -7.61 -21.41
CA GLU A 329 10.87 -7.57 -22.82
C GLU A 329 10.42 -6.28 -23.53
N LEU A 330 9.44 -5.57 -22.97
CA LEU A 330 8.87 -4.34 -23.51
C LEU A 330 9.55 -3.10 -22.92
N ASN A 331 9.92 -2.13 -23.75
CA ASN A 331 10.28 -0.80 -23.27
C ASN A 331 9.03 -0.05 -22.79
N TYR A 332 8.66 -0.24 -21.52
CA TYR A 332 7.50 0.39 -20.90
C TYR A 332 7.78 1.79 -20.32
N THR A 333 9.05 2.22 -20.26
CA THR A 333 9.47 3.51 -19.68
C THR A 333 9.23 4.65 -20.67
N ARG A 334 7.95 4.84 -21.01
CA ARG A 334 7.43 5.76 -22.02
C ARG A 334 6.15 6.39 -21.50
N THR A 335 5.54 7.30 -22.26
CA THR A 335 4.22 7.85 -21.93
C THR A 335 3.12 6.94 -22.46
N TRP A 336 2.22 6.54 -21.55
CA TRP A 336 1.08 5.68 -21.80
C TRP A 336 -0.16 6.56 -21.99
N ASN A 337 -0.83 6.42 -23.12
CA ASN A 337 -2.06 7.13 -23.43
C ASN A 337 -3.21 6.14 -23.45
N LEU A 338 -4.18 6.30 -22.55
CA LEU A 338 -5.36 5.45 -22.52
C LEU A 338 -6.20 5.66 -23.79
N LEU A 339 -6.59 4.55 -24.42
CA LEU A 339 -7.43 4.55 -25.61
C LEU A 339 -8.77 3.85 -25.36
N PHE A 340 -9.74 4.15 -26.23
CA PHE A 340 -11.01 3.44 -26.35
C PHE A 340 -11.90 3.40 -25.10
N ARG A 341 -11.78 4.40 -24.21
CA ARG A 341 -12.64 4.54 -23.02
C ARG A 341 -13.36 5.88 -23.02
N GLN A 342 -14.67 5.85 -22.96
CA GLN A 342 -15.49 7.04 -22.85
C GLN A 342 -15.46 7.56 -21.42
N GLY A 343 -15.22 8.87 -21.26
CA GLY A 343 -15.17 9.53 -19.95
C GLY A 343 -13.85 9.36 -19.18
N GLU A 344 -12.91 8.56 -19.70
CA GLU A 344 -11.58 8.34 -19.13
C GLU A 344 -10.51 8.77 -20.15
N SER A 345 -9.49 9.48 -19.71
CA SER A 345 -8.46 10.06 -20.58
C SER A 345 -7.12 10.11 -19.88
N GLU A 346 -6.74 8.97 -19.31
CA GLU A 346 -5.54 8.86 -18.48
C GLU A 346 -4.27 8.92 -19.33
N VAL A 347 -3.34 9.76 -18.89
CA VAL A 347 -2.00 9.86 -19.45
C VAL A 347 -1.00 9.86 -18.31
N PHE A 348 -0.06 8.93 -18.33
CA PHE A 348 1.00 8.85 -17.35
C PHE A 348 2.27 8.29 -17.99
N SER A 349 3.41 8.48 -17.35
CA SER A 349 4.65 7.81 -17.73
C SER A 349 5.17 6.99 -16.57
N ILE A 350 5.99 6.00 -16.90
CA ILE A 350 6.76 5.22 -15.92
C ILE A 350 8.23 5.48 -16.21
N ASP A 351 9.02 5.76 -15.19
CA ASP A 351 10.47 5.96 -15.34
C ASP A 351 11.27 4.66 -15.16
N GLU A 352 12.60 4.75 -15.27
CA GLU A 352 13.53 3.63 -15.15
C GLU A 352 13.54 3.00 -13.74
N ASP A 353 13.14 3.76 -12.72
CA ASP A 353 13.01 3.32 -11.33
C ASP A 353 11.62 2.74 -11.03
N ASN A 354 10.77 2.58 -12.05
CA ASN A 354 9.37 2.12 -11.97
C ASN A 354 8.42 3.07 -11.25
N HIS A 355 8.80 4.34 -11.06
CA HIS A 355 7.89 5.33 -10.51
C HIS A 355 6.92 5.82 -11.57
N TYR A 356 5.65 5.91 -11.17
CA TYR A 356 4.56 6.40 -11.99
C TYR A 356 4.44 7.91 -11.86
N HIS A 357 4.31 8.57 -13.01
CA HIS A 357 4.16 10.00 -13.14
C HIS A 357 2.86 10.30 -13.85
N TYR A 358 1.87 10.80 -13.11
CA TYR A 358 0.57 11.24 -13.61
C TYR A 358 0.54 12.75 -13.76
N LEU A 359 -0.31 13.28 -14.64
CA LEU A 359 -0.44 14.71 -14.94
C LEU A 359 -0.35 15.65 -13.71
N TRP A 360 -1.02 15.31 -12.61
CA TRP A 360 -1.09 16.12 -11.39
C TRP A 360 -0.37 15.53 -10.17
N ARG A 361 0.34 14.42 -10.35
CA ARG A 361 1.04 13.72 -9.28
C ARG A 361 2.26 12.99 -9.83
N ARG A 362 3.45 13.32 -9.35
CA ARG A 362 4.70 12.68 -9.78
C ARG A 362 5.24 11.74 -8.70
N ASN A 363 6.18 10.89 -9.09
CA ASN A 363 6.95 10.04 -8.19
C ASN A 363 6.08 9.10 -7.33
N VAL A 364 5.03 8.52 -7.94
CA VAL A 364 4.22 7.49 -7.28
C VAL A 364 4.98 6.17 -7.34
N TRP A 365 5.28 5.62 -6.17
CA TRP A 365 6.12 4.44 -6.08
C TRP A 365 5.49 3.22 -6.76
N GLY A 366 6.33 2.49 -7.50
CA GLY A 366 5.98 1.26 -8.16
C GLY A 366 7.18 0.32 -8.21
N ASP A 367 6.90 -0.94 -8.55
CA ASP A 367 7.90 -2.00 -8.65
C ASP A 367 7.57 -2.92 -9.82
N LYS A 368 8.58 -3.63 -10.33
CA LYS A 368 8.40 -4.67 -11.34
C LYS A 368 8.64 -6.04 -10.71
N GLN A 369 7.57 -6.83 -10.60
CA GLN A 369 7.59 -8.15 -9.96
C GLN A 369 7.01 -9.19 -10.92
N ASP A 370 7.76 -10.26 -11.19
CA ASP A 370 7.35 -11.38 -12.05
C ASP A 370 6.78 -10.94 -13.42
N GLY A 371 7.42 -9.97 -14.07
CA GLY A 371 7.00 -9.44 -15.36
C GLY A 371 5.74 -8.57 -15.33
N LYS A 372 5.25 -8.20 -14.14
CA LYS A 372 4.13 -7.29 -13.89
C LYS A 372 4.64 -5.99 -13.30
N LEU A 373 3.93 -4.89 -13.56
CA LEU A 373 4.18 -3.63 -12.88
C LEU A 373 3.19 -3.48 -11.73
N VAL A 374 3.68 -3.10 -10.56
CA VAL A 374 2.93 -3.13 -9.30
C VAL A 374 3.01 -1.76 -8.65
N GLN A 375 1.86 -1.20 -8.26
CA GLN A 375 1.78 0.00 -7.44
C GLN A 375 1.50 -0.37 -5.99
N GLN A 376 2.24 0.25 -5.08
CA GLN A 376 2.11 0.02 -3.64
C GLN A 376 1.76 1.30 -2.91
N ARG A 377 1.14 1.14 -1.76
CA ARG A 377 1.03 2.17 -0.72
C ARG A 377 1.77 1.69 0.51
N PHE A 378 2.16 2.63 1.36
CA PHE A 378 2.95 2.33 2.55
C PHE A 378 2.16 2.68 3.79
N GLU A 379 2.24 1.83 4.80
CA GLU A 379 1.71 2.09 6.13
C GLU A 379 2.86 2.00 7.13
N PHE A 380 2.99 3.01 7.98
CA PHE A 380 4.00 3.07 9.01
C PHE A 380 3.35 3.03 10.39
N ALA A 381 3.56 1.94 11.12
CA ALA A 381 3.01 1.70 12.45
C ALA A 381 1.49 1.92 12.55
N GLY A 382 0.72 1.47 11.55
CA GLY A 382 -0.73 1.63 11.52
C GLY A 382 -1.23 2.87 10.75
N ILE A 383 -0.34 3.74 10.27
CA ILE A 383 -0.68 5.03 9.66
C ILE A 383 -0.26 5.04 8.19
N ASP A 384 -1.19 5.25 7.27
CA ASP A 384 -0.88 5.43 5.84
C ASP A 384 0.16 6.57 5.68
N THR A 385 1.23 6.31 4.94
CA THR A 385 2.30 7.27 4.67
C THR A 385 2.66 7.26 3.19
N LEU A 386 3.33 8.32 2.72
CA LEU A 386 3.75 8.42 1.32
C LEU A 386 4.78 7.35 0.96
N TRP A 387 5.69 7.05 1.89
CA TRP A 387 6.70 6.03 1.77
C TRP A 387 7.29 5.70 3.15
N CYS A 388 7.72 4.46 3.35
CA CYS A 388 8.60 4.07 4.44
C CYS A 388 9.56 2.96 3.97
N ASP A 389 10.66 2.77 4.69
CA ASP A 389 11.62 1.68 4.40
C ASP A 389 11.02 0.33 4.81
N VAL A 390 10.71 -0.52 3.83
CA VAL A 390 10.11 -1.85 4.02
C VAL A 390 11.01 -2.86 4.74
N SER A 391 12.29 -2.54 4.97
CA SER A 391 13.14 -3.34 5.85
C SER A 391 12.80 -3.15 7.34
N LEU A 392 12.07 -2.08 7.67
CA LEU A 392 11.61 -1.79 9.02
C LEU A 392 10.33 -2.59 9.33
N LEU A 393 10.25 -3.19 10.52
CA LEU A 393 9.11 -4.02 10.95
C LEU A 393 7.78 -3.24 11.01
N GLN A 394 7.85 -1.92 11.11
CA GLN A 394 6.72 -1.01 11.22
C GLN A 394 6.24 -0.53 9.85
N CYS A 395 7.03 -0.75 8.81
CA CYS A 395 6.68 -0.37 7.45
C CYS A 395 6.05 -1.55 6.71
N GLU A 396 4.78 -1.41 6.35
CA GLU A 396 4.07 -2.36 5.53
C GLU A 396 3.83 -1.77 4.14
N ALA A 397 4.39 -2.41 3.11
CA ALA A 397 4.00 -2.16 1.73
C ALA A 397 2.73 -2.95 1.40
N LYS A 398 1.66 -2.24 1.05
CA LYS A 398 0.37 -2.83 0.65
C LYS A 398 0.16 -2.64 -0.85
N LEU A 399 -0.12 -3.74 -1.53
CA LEU A 399 -0.51 -3.73 -2.95
C LEU A 399 -1.73 -2.82 -3.14
N THR A 400 -1.62 -1.85 -4.03
CA THR A 400 -2.75 -1.03 -4.47
C THR A 400 -3.27 -1.56 -5.79
N ALA A 401 -2.37 -1.77 -6.75
CA ALA A 401 -2.73 -2.22 -8.08
C ALA A 401 -1.61 -2.99 -8.78
N ALA A 402 -1.97 -3.82 -9.76
CA ALA A 402 -1.04 -4.54 -10.62
C ALA A 402 -1.47 -4.46 -12.09
N TYR A 403 -0.48 -4.31 -12.96
CA TYR A 403 -0.59 -4.28 -14.41
C TYR A 403 0.06 -5.53 -14.98
N ARG A 404 -0.70 -6.32 -15.73
CA ARG A 404 -0.21 -7.50 -16.46
C ARG A 404 -0.34 -7.28 -17.95
N LEU A 405 0.78 -7.37 -18.66
CA LEU A 405 0.80 -7.26 -20.12
C LEU A 405 0.14 -8.50 -20.74
N LEU A 406 -0.82 -8.29 -21.65
CA LEU A 406 -1.56 -9.36 -22.31
C LEU A 406 -1.13 -9.54 -23.76
N SER A 407 -0.91 -8.42 -24.46
CA SER A 407 -0.69 -8.40 -25.90
C SER A 407 -0.02 -7.09 -26.33
N VAL A 408 0.83 -7.16 -27.34
CA VAL A 408 1.56 -6.01 -27.91
C VAL A 408 1.44 -6.04 -29.43
N HIS A 409 1.20 -4.88 -30.03
CA HIS A 409 1.26 -4.67 -31.48
C HIS A 409 1.83 -3.28 -31.79
N GLY A 410 3.10 -3.22 -32.17
CA GLY A 410 3.82 -1.95 -32.29
C GLY A 410 3.82 -1.22 -30.94
N ASP A 411 3.26 -0.01 -30.91
CA ASP A 411 3.14 0.80 -29.69
C ASP A 411 1.79 0.65 -28.98
N LEU A 412 0.89 -0.20 -29.50
CA LEU A 412 -0.37 -0.53 -28.83
C LEU A 412 -0.14 -1.70 -27.88
N ILE A 413 -0.57 -1.53 -26.63
CA ILE A 413 -0.50 -2.58 -25.61
C ILE A 413 -1.87 -2.80 -24.99
N ALA A 414 -2.21 -4.07 -24.73
CA ALA A 414 -3.34 -4.43 -23.90
C ALA A 414 -2.83 -4.89 -22.54
N VAL A 415 -3.41 -4.33 -21.50
CA VAL A 415 -2.99 -4.51 -20.12
C VAL A 415 -4.19 -4.86 -19.29
N GLU A 416 -4.08 -5.95 -18.56
CA GLU A 416 -4.97 -6.22 -17.44
C GLU A 416 -4.54 -5.37 -16.26
N TYR A 417 -5.51 -4.69 -15.67
CA TYR A 417 -5.37 -3.94 -14.44
C TYR A 417 -6.16 -4.64 -13.33
N ALA A 418 -5.49 -4.94 -12.21
CA ALA A 418 -6.09 -5.58 -11.05
C ALA A 418 -5.86 -4.73 -9.79
N THR A 419 -6.91 -4.49 -9.00
CA THR A 419 -6.78 -3.84 -7.67
C THR A 419 -6.91 -4.85 -6.55
N ALA A 420 -6.18 -4.63 -5.46
CA ALA A 420 -6.42 -5.35 -4.22
C ALA A 420 -7.60 -4.70 -3.48
N SER A 421 -8.59 -5.49 -3.07
CA SER A 421 -9.69 -4.99 -2.24
C SER A 421 -9.18 -4.54 -0.87
N ASN A 422 -9.84 -3.52 -0.33
CA ASN A 422 -9.69 -2.93 1.01
C ASN A 422 -9.23 -3.96 2.09
N PRO A 423 -8.26 -3.66 2.98
CA PRO A 423 -7.77 -4.57 4.02
C PRO A 423 -8.83 -5.07 5.04
N LEU A 424 -10.08 -4.61 4.95
CA LEU A 424 -11.17 -4.94 5.87
C LEU A 424 -12.24 -5.89 5.26
N SER A 425 -12.15 -6.28 3.99
CA SER A 425 -13.08 -7.27 3.41
C SER A 425 -12.41 -8.16 2.36
N ALA A 426 -12.47 -9.47 2.59
CA ALA A 426 -11.91 -10.53 1.75
C ALA A 426 -12.74 -10.77 0.45
N GLY A 427 -13.08 -9.71 -0.28
CA GLY A 427 -13.97 -9.77 -1.43
C GLY A 427 -13.33 -9.21 -2.70
N VAL A 428 -12.96 -10.13 -3.61
CA VAL A 428 -12.72 -9.98 -5.07
C VAL A 428 -11.85 -8.78 -5.50
N SER A 429 -10.66 -9.08 -6.03
CA SER A 429 -9.86 -8.11 -6.78
C SER A 429 -10.64 -7.62 -8.01
N LYS A 430 -10.90 -6.31 -8.14
CA LYS A 430 -11.51 -5.80 -9.38
C LYS A 430 -10.47 -5.93 -10.50
N ARG A 431 -10.86 -6.56 -11.60
CA ARG A 431 -10.02 -6.73 -12.80
C ARG A 431 -10.66 -6.02 -13.97
N GLN A 432 -9.86 -5.31 -14.75
CA GLN A 432 -10.29 -4.56 -15.93
C GLN A 432 -9.27 -4.69 -17.04
N LEU A 433 -9.72 -4.50 -18.27
CA LEU A 433 -8.89 -4.53 -19.46
C LEU A 433 -8.74 -3.11 -20.01
N TYR A 434 -7.49 -2.67 -20.14
CA TYR A 434 -7.14 -1.37 -20.70
C TYR A 434 -6.27 -1.54 -21.94
N VAL A 435 -6.43 -0.61 -22.89
CA VAL A 435 -5.58 -0.52 -24.07
C VAL A 435 -4.89 0.84 -24.07
N PHE A 436 -3.57 0.83 -24.22
CA PHE A 436 -2.75 2.03 -24.24
C PHE A 436 -1.97 2.15 -25.55
N GLU A 437 -1.72 3.39 -25.97
CA GLU A 437 -0.68 3.74 -26.94
C GLU A 437 0.55 4.27 -26.21
N LEU A 438 1.69 3.63 -26.42
CA LEU A 438 3.00 4.08 -25.95
C LEU A 438 3.53 5.20 -26.87
N SER A 439 4.06 6.26 -26.27
CA SER A 439 4.65 7.40 -26.96
C SER A 439 5.97 7.82 -26.32
N ASP A 440 6.89 8.31 -27.13
CA ASP A 440 8.13 8.96 -26.68
C ASP A 440 7.93 10.46 -26.36
N ASP A 441 6.70 10.96 -26.52
CA ASP A 441 6.35 12.31 -26.12
C ASP A 441 6.50 12.46 -24.61
N VAL A 442 7.09 13.59 -24.17
CA VAL A 442 7.13 13.91 -22.73
C VAL A 442 5.70 14.07 -22.21
N LEU A 443 5.46 13.60 -20.99
CA LEU A 443 4.20 13.78 -20.29
C LEU A 443 3.78 15.27 -20.32
N SER A 444 2.72 15.56 -21.08
CA SER A 444 2.34 16.93 -21.41
C SER A 444 1.93 17.74 -20.18
N THR A 445 2.06 19.06 -20.29
CA THR A 445 1.55 20.02 -19.30
C THR A 445 0.04 19.82 -19.07
N PRO A 446 -0.42 19.71 -17.82
CA PRO A 446 -1.85 19.53 -17.53
C PRO A 446 -2.64 20.81 -17.82
N ARG A 447 -3.89 20.69 -18.30
CA ARG A 447 -4.89 21.77 -18.23
C ARG A 447 -5.77 21.54 -17.02
N LEU A 448 -6.33 22.58 -16.42
CA LEU A 448 -7.27 22.44 -15.28
C LEU A 448 -8.46 21.52 -15.59
N THR A 449 -8.85 21.42 -16.87
CA THR A 449 -9.87 20.50 -17.36
C THR A 449 -9.48 19.03 -17.27
N ASP A 450 -8.19 18.72 -17.16
CA ASP A 450 -7.61 17.38 -17.25
C ASP A 450 -7.59 16.70 -15.87
N GLY A 451 -8.75 16.43 -15.27
CA GLY A 451 -8.85 15.44 -14.19
C GLY A 451 -8.12 15.76 -12.87
N ILE A 452 -8.04 17.03 -12.45
CA ILE A 452 -7.40 17.40 -11.17
C ILE A 452 -8.08 16.78 -9.92
N PHE A 453 -9.38 16.48 -9.99
CA PHE A 453 -10.18 15.90 -8.89
C PHE A 453 -10.59 14.43 -9.10
N LYS A 454 -10.69 14.01 -10.36
CA LYS A 454 -11.16 12.66 -10.69
C LYS A 454 -9.96 11.73 -10.65
N ALA A 455 -9.88 10.89 -9.61
CA ALA A 455 -9.38 9.55 -9.87
C ALA A 455 -10.28 8.96 -10.97
N SER A 456 -9.72 8.28 -11.98
CA SER A 456 -10.50 7.58 -13.00
C SER A 456 -11.77 6.96 -12.39
N SER A 457 -12.91 7.02 -13.07
CA SER A 457 -14.20 6.55 -12.53
C SER A 457 -14.18 5.10 -11.99
N SER A 458 -13.19 4.32 -12.41
CA SER A 458 -12.90 2.95 -11.96
C SER A 458 -11.98 2.84 -10.74
N GLY A 459 -11.36 3.93 -10.28
CA GLY A 459 -10.28 3.92 -9.28
C GLY A 459 -8.99 3.29 -9.79
N ALA A 460 -8.82 3.17 -11.11
CA ALA A 460 -7.73 2.43 -11.73
C ALA A 460 -6.40 3.21 -11.85
N PHE A 461 -6.45 4.53 -11.76
CA PHE A 461 -5.27 5.38 -11.91
C PHE A 461 -5.28 6.42 -10.79
N ALA A 462 -4.33 6.29 -9.87
CA ALA A 462 -4.23 7.09 -8.65
C ALA A 462 -3.61 8.48 -8.90
N GLY A 463 -4.12 9.19 -9.92
CA GLY A 463 -3.61 10.47 -10.43
C GLY A 463 -4.16 11.73 -9.73
N THR A 464 -4.84 11.59 -8.59
CA THR A 464 -5.36 12.74 -7.83
C THR A 464 -4.24 13.73 -7.54
N ALA A 465 -4.52 15.03 -7.75
CA ALA A 465 -3.52 16.07 -7.59
C ALA A 465 -2.85 16.04 -6.21
N SER A 466 -1.53 16.15 -6.19
CA SER A 466 -0.74 16.31 -4.97
C SER A 466 0.44 17.22 -5.29
N LEU A 467 0.32 18.50 -4.94
CA LEU A 467 1.25 19.54 -5.32
C LEU A 467 1.73 20.35 -4.11
N TYR A 468 2.95 20.87 -4.13
CA TYR A 468 3.59 21.47 -2.97
C TYR A 468 4.09 22.88 -3.28
N GLY A 469 3.45 23.88 -2.69
CA GLY A 469 3.88 25.28 -2.77
C GLY A 469 4.76 25.65 -1.59
N LEU A 470 5.81 26.42 -1.84
CA LEU A 470 6.71 26.92 -0.79
C LEU A 470 6.34 28.37 -0.45
N THR A 471 6.12 28.65 0.83
CA THR A 471 5.82 29.99 1.36
C THR A 471 6.71 30.30 2.56
N GLU A 472 6.75 31.56 2.99
CA GLU A 472 7.46 31.95 4.23
C GLU A 472 6.93 31.23 5.48
N GLN A 473 5.67 30.78 5.46
CA GLN A 473 5.00 30.10 6.57
C GLN A 473 5.19 28.57 6.53
N GLY A 474 5.85 28.04 5.50
CA GLY A 474 6.07 26.62 5.28
C GLY A 474 5.46 26.10 3.97
N VAL A 475 5.22 24.79 3.93
CA VAL A 475 4.71 24.08 2.75
C VAL A 475 3.20 24.16 2.69
N VAL A 476 2.66 24.64 1.58
CA VAL A 476 1.23 24.60 1.25
C VAL A 476 0.99 23.39 0.34
N HIS A 477 0.36 22.35 0.88
CA HIS A 477 0.01 21.16 0.11
C HIS A 477 -1.38 21.35 -0.54
N LEU A 478 -1.44 21.25 -1.86
CA LEU A 478 -2.68 21.20 -2.63
C LEU A 478 -2.98 19.75 -2.99
N GLN A 479 -4.14 19.26 -2.55
CA GLN A 479 -4.59 17.90 -2.81
C GLN A 479 -5.97 17.90 -3.47
N GLY A 480 -6.13 17.11 -4.53
CA GLY A 480 -7.45 16.79 -5.11
C GLY A 480 -8.05 15.54 -4.48
N GLY A 481 -9.38 15.49 -4.38
CA GLY A 481 -10.07 14.30 -3.87
C GLY A 481 -11.59 14.44 -3.84
N GLN A 482 -12.23 13.68 -2.94
CA GLN A 482 -13.66 13.76 -2.68
C GLN A 482 -13.91 14.10 -1.21
N HIS A 483 -14.85 15.01 -0.96
CA HIS A 483 -15.36 15.27 0.37
C HIS A 483 -16.76 14.67 0.51
N CYS A 484 -17.01 13.97 1.61
CA CYS A 484 -18.31 13.41 1.94
C CYS A 484 -18.82 14.06 3.21
N GLU A 485 -20.06 14.55 3.21
CA GLU A 485 -20.68 15.09 4.41
C GLU A 485 -20.93 13.95 5.42
N PRO A 486 -20.39 14.05 6.65
CA PRO A 486 -20.67 13.06 7.68
C PRO A 486 -22.13 13.22 8.14
N PHE A 487 -22.88 12.12 8.22
CA PHE A 487 -24.24 12.02 8.80
C PHE A 487 -25.44 12.43 7.93
N SER A 488 -25.53 11.93 6.69
CA SER A 488 -26.80 11.85 5.94
C SER A 488 -27.19 10.39 5.70
N PRO A 489 -28.50 10.01 5.69
CA PRO A 489 -28.94 8.66 5.30
C PRO A 489 -28.49 8.27 3.88
N GLN A 490 -28.10 9.24 3.06
CA GLN A 490 -27.30 9.06 1.85
C GLN A 490 -26.14 10.09 1.89
N PRO A 491 -24.89 9.69 2.20
CA PRO A 491 -23.77 10.62 2.25
C PRO A 491 -23.59 11.27 0.88
N TYR A 492 -23.73 12.58 0.82
CA TYR A 492 -23.40 13.34 -0.39
C TYR A 492 -21.88 13.48 -0.46
N CYS A 493 -21.29 12.82 -1.46
CA CYS A 493 -19.88 12.93 -1.78
C CYS A 493 -19.74 13.71 -3.09
N ALA A 494 -18.88 14.72 -3.09
CA ALA A 494 -18.56 15.49 -4.30
C ALA A 494 -17.07 15.84 -4.36
N GLU A 495 -16.64 16.28 -5.54
CA GLU A 495 -15.25 16.66 -5.82
C GLU A 495 -14.80 17.80 -4.89
N ALA A 496 -13.57 17.69 -4.39
CA ALA A 496 -13.01 18.62 -3.43
C ALA A 496 -11.52 18.90 -3.71
N ILE A 497 -11.09 20.10 -3.35
CA ILE A 497 -9.67 20.49 -3.26
C ILE A 497 -9.37 20.91 -1.83
N TYR A 498 -8.22 20.46 -1.34
CA TYR A 498 -7.63 20.83 -0.08
C TYR A 498 -6.43 21.72 -0.38
N ILE A 499 -6.34 22.90 0.22
CA ILE A 499 -5.19 23.81 0.08
C ILE A 499 -4.72 24.15 1.49
N GLY A 500 -3.61 23.54 1.89
CA GLY A 500 -3.20 23.51 3.30
C GLY A 500 -4.31 22.91 4.16
N GLU A 501 -4.72 23.63 5.20
CA GLU A 501 -5.80 23.20 6.11
C GLU A 501 -7.22 23.52 5.60
N GLN A 502 -7.34 24.32 4.54
CA GLN A 502 -8.63 24.75 4.00
C GLN A 502 -9.21 23.71 3.04
N LYS A 503 -10.53 23.56 3.09
CA LYS A 503 -11.28 22.55 2.33
C LYS A 503 -12.33 23.22 1.46
N TYR A 504 -12.39 22.83 0.19
CA TYR A 504 -13.30 23.41 -0.79
C TYR A 504 -14.02 22.31 -1.56
N TRP A 505 -15.34 22.48 -1.72
CA TRP A 505 -16.07 21.88 -2.81
C TRP A 505 -15.56 22.46 -4.13
N ALA A 506 -15.34 21.60 -5.12
CA ALA A 506 -14.79 22.00 -6.38
C ALA A 506 -15.71 21.67 -7.55
N SER A 507 -15.74 22.54 -8.55
CA SER A 507 -16.49 22.35 -9.79
C SER A 507 -15.85 23.14 -10.93
N MET A 508 -16.02 22.68 -12.16
CA MET A 508 -15.54 23.41 -13.33
C MET A 508 -16.41 24.63 -13.61
N ALA A 509 -15.78 25.74 -13.97
CA ALA A 509 -16.41 26.99 -14.40
C ALA A 509 -15.65 27.58 -15.61
N GLY A 510 -15.90 27.02 -16.80
CA GLY A 510 -15.11 27.34 -17.99
C GLY A 510 -13.70 26.75 -17.89
N GLU A 511 -12.67 27.58 -18.06
CA GLU A 511 -11.26 27.19 -17.89
C GLU A 511 -10.78 27.29 -16.43
N ASP A 512 -11.61 27.85 -15.55
CA ASP A 512 -11.33 28.00 -14.13
C ASP A 512 -11.99 26.88 -13.32
N ILE A 513 -11.44 26.65 -12.12
CA ILE A 513 -12.08 25.83 -11.09
C ILE A 513 -12.75 26.75 -10.10
N LYS A 514 -14.05 26.57 -9.88
CA LYS A 514 -14.79 27.21 -8.80
C LYS A 514 -14.59 26.43 -7.51
N LEU A 515 -14.05 27.10 -6.50
CA LEU A 515 -13.84 26.60 -5.15
C LEU A 515 -14.84 27.24 -4.19
N VAL A 516 -15.62 26.43 -3.49
CA VAL A 516 -16.59 26.90 -2.48
C VAL A 516 -16.22 26.25 -1.16
N THR A 517 -16.05 27.02 -0.09
CA THR A 517 -15.74 26.43 1.23
C THR A 517 -16.81 25.42 1.63
N ILE A 518 -16.45 24.42 2.45
CA ILE A 518 -17.40 23.34 2.81
C ILE A 518 -18.68 23.88 3.46
N ASP A 519 -18.55 24.92 4.28
CA ASP A 519 -19.65 25.66 4.92
C ASP A 519 -20.45 26.59 3.96
N ARG A 520 -20.04 26.64 2.69
CA ARG A 520 -20.60 27.46 1.60
C ARG A 520 -20.54 28.98 1.86
N SER A 521 -19.67 29.44 2.75
CA SER A 521 -19.57 30.86 3.12
C SER A 521 -18.79 31.70 2.10
N THR A 522 -17.80 31.10 1.43
CA THR A 522 -16.93 31.82 0.49
C THR A 522 -16.77 31.08 -0.82
N THR A 523 -16.66 31.85 -1.91
CA THR A 523 -16.36 31.35 -3.25
C THR A 523 -15.05 31.96 -3.72
N ARG A 524 -14.22 31.15 -4.38
CA ARG A 524 -12.96 31.50 -5.02
C ARG A 524 -12.86 30.80 -6.36
N TYR A 525 -11.92 31.22 -7.18
CA TYR A 525 -11.62 30.65 -8.49
C TYR A 525 -10.14 30.35 -8.62
N LEU A 526 -9.80 29.15 -9.04
CA LEU A 526 -8.43 28.69 -9.24
C LEU A 526 -8.15 28.62 -10.75
N THR A 527 -7.06 29.26 -11.17
CA THR A 527 -6.65 29.41 -12.57
C THR A 527 -5.21 28.95 -12.75
N LEU A 528 -4.94 28.19 -13.80
CA LEU A 528 -3.59 27.80 -14.19
C LEU A 528 -3.03 28.88 -15.11
N THR A 529 -1.95 29.51 -14.69
CA THR A 529 -1.35 30.64 -15.44
C THR A 529 -0.08 30.25 -16.18
N ASP A 530 0.67 29.29 -15.63
CA ASP A 530 1.91 28.79 -16.23
C ASP A 530 2.22 27.38 -15.73
N ALA A 531 3.05 26.65 -16.47
CA ALA A 531 3.50 25.32 -16.06
C ALA A 531 4.74 24.85 -16.82
N ASP A 532 5.58 24.10 -16.11
CA ASP A 532 6.84 23.55 -16.60
C ASP A 532 6.98 22.05 -16.22
N GLN A 533 8.20 21.51 -16.30
CA GLN A 533 8.47 20.10 -15.98
C GLN A 533 8.47 19.79 -14.48
N GLN A 534 8.75 20.78 -13.63
CA GLN A 534 8.91 20.65 -12.17
C GLN A 534 7.63 21.02 -11.41
N GLY A 535 6.78 21.86 -12.00
CA GLY A 535 5.59 22.36 -11.33
C GLY A 535 4.70 23.25 -12.19
N ILE A 536 3.77 23.92 -11.51
CA ILE A 536 2.74 24.75 -12.11
C ILE A 536 2.52 26.02 -11.29
N THR A 537 2.10 27.11 -11.92
CA THR A 537 1.66 28.32 -11.23
C THR A 537 0.14 28.37 -11.21
N LEU A 538 -0.41 28.41 -10.00
CA LEU A 538 -1.85 28.53 -9.78
C LEU A 538 -2.18 29.88 -9.15
N CYS A 539 -3.21 30.52 -9.69
CA CYS A 539 -3.73 31.81 -9.26
C CYS A 539 -5.10 31.64 -8.59
N LEU A 540 -5.25 32.16 -7.37
CA LEU A 540 -6.49 32.09 -6.60
C LEU A 540 -7.18 33.46 -6.55
N ARG A 541 -8.39 33.56 -7.09
CA ARG A 541 -9.14 34.82 -7.24
C ARG A 541 -10.45 34.78 -6.48
N GLU A 542 -10.89 35.93 -5.98
CA GLU A 542 -12.25 36.05 -5.41
C GLU A 542 -13.31 36.20 -6.51
N ASP A 543 -12.97 36.96 -7.56
CA ASP A 543 -13.84 37.21 -8.71
C ASP A 543 -13.00 37.28 -10.00
N VAL A 544 -13.33 36.43 -10.97
CA VAL A 544 -12.64 36.29 -12.26
C VAL A 544 -12.76 37.54 -13.12
N GLY A 545 -13.83 38.32 -12.98
CA GLY A 545 -14.11 39.52 -13.78
C GLY A 545 -13.48 40.80 -13.22
N LEU A 546 -13.05 40.81 -11.95
CA LEU A 546 -12.53 41.99 -11.26
C LEU A 546 -11.05 41.87 -10.87
N GLN A 547 -10.54 40.65 -10.66
CA GLN A 547 -9.19 40.43 -10.17
C GLN A 547 -8.32 39.74 -11.24
N SER A 548 -7.18 40.34 -11.56
CA SER A 548 -6.15 39.72 -12.38
C SER A 548 -5.17 38.89 -11.55
N CYS A 549 -4.48 37.95 -12.19
CA CYS A 549 -3.39 37.22 -11.56
C CYS A 549 -2.14 38.08 -11.42
N ASN A 550 -1.54 38.05 -10.23
CA ASN A 550 -0.34 38.77 -9.85
C ASN A 550 0.44 37.98 -8.78
N GLU A 551 1.56 38.53 -8.31
CA GLU A 551 2.46 37.85 -7.37
C GLU A 551 1.81 37.59 -5.99
N THR A 552 0.79 38.34 -5.58
CA THR A 552 0.16 38.19 -4.26
C THR A 552 -0.91 37.11 -4.20
N ASN A 553 -1.48 36.73 -5.35
CA ASN A 553 -2.53 35.74 -5.46
C ASN A 553 -2.15 34.54 -6.34
N SER A 554 -0.87 34.45 -6.72
CA SER A 554 -0.33 33.31 -7.48
C SER A 554 0.74 32.61 -6.65
N LEU A 555 0.73 31.29 -6.68
CA LEU A 555 1.73 30.45 -6.03
C LEU A 555 2.23 29.39 -7.01
N TYR A 556 3.55 29.21 -7.05
CA TYR A 556 4.17 28.10 -7.77
C TYR A 556 4.13 26.84 -6.90
N TYR A 557 3.57 25.77 -7.46
CA TYR A 557 3.46 24.46 -6.85
C TYR A 557 4.33 23.45 -7.58
N GLN A 558 5.20 22.78 -6.84
CA GLN A 558 6.03 21.69 -7.34
C GLN A 558 5.26 20.38 -7.32
N PHE A 559 5.57 19.48 -8.25
CA PHE A 559 5.00 18.14 -8.25
C PHE A 559 5.62 17.21 -7.20
N LEU A 560 6.87 17.47 -6.79
CA LEU A 560 7.59 16.69 -5.80
C LEU A 560 7.49 17.35 -4.44
N ALA A 561 7.35 16.53 -3.40
CA ALA A 561 7.40 16.99 -2.02
C ALA A 561 8.80 17.56 -1.71
N PRO A 562 8.90 18.70 -1.01
CA PRO A 562 10.20 19.25 -0.63
C PRO A 562 10.89 18.34 0.40
N ASN A 563 12.22 18.32 0.36
CA ASN A 563 13.03 17.59 1.33
C ASN A 563 13.19 18.38 2.62
N LEU A 564 13.16 17.67 3.74
CA LEU A 564 13.36 18.15 5.10
C LEU A 564 14.67 17.57 5.63
N ASP A 565 15.49 18.44 6.21
CA ASP A 565 16.76 18.06 6.84
C ASP A 565 16.50 17.67 8.29
N ILE A 566 16.90 16.45 8.67
CA ILE A 566 16.81 15.96 10.03
C ILE A 566 18.21 15.90 10.62
N GLU A 567 18.48 16.76 11.59
CA GLU A 567 19.76 16.80 12.29
C GLU A 567 19.70 15.91 13.53
N TYR A 568 20.77 15.17 13.80
CA TYR A 568 20.90 14.31 14.97
C TYR A 568 22.03 14.80 15.85
N VAL A 569 21.69 15.17 17.09
CA VAL A 569 22.66 15.61 18.09
C VAL A 569 22.67 14.59 19.21
N VAL A 570 23.85 14.01 19.47
CA VAL A 570 24.08 13.03 20.52
C VAL A 570 25.00 13.62 21.57
N SER A 571 24.62 13.46 22.84
CA SER A 571 25.46 13.78 23.99
C SER A 571 25.61 12.56 24.90
N GLY A 572 26.81 12.36 25.47
CA GLY A 572 27.13 11.15 26.24
C GLY A 572 27.59 9.98 25.37
N GLU A 573 27.64 8.79 25.95
CA GLU A 573 28.18 7.57 25.31
C GLU A 573 27.05 6.69 24.78
N GLY A 574 26.75 6.86 23.49
CA GLY A 574 25.76 6.11 22.74
C GLY A 574 25.69 6.61 21.30
N ALA A 575 24.82 6.01 20.49
CA ALA A 575 24.63 6.37 19.09
C ALA A 575 23.15 6.37 18.71
N LEU A 576 22.82 7.21 17.72
CA LEU A 576 21.58 7.14 16.97
C LEU A 576 21.89 6.60 15.59
N GLN A 577 21.12 5.60 15.15
CA GLN A 577 21.18 5.06 13.81
C GLN A 577 19.87 5.38 13.10
N PRO A 578 19.81 6.48 12.33
CA PRO A 578 18.60 6.86 11.62
C PRO A 578 18.36 5.94 10.42
N SER A 579 17.08 5.71 10.10
CA SER A 579 16.71 5.07 8.84
C SER A 579 16.98 5.96 7.62
N VAL A 580 16.96 7.29 7.82
CA VAL A 580 17.08 8.31 6.77
C VAL A 580 17.66 9.60 7.36
N ASN A 581 18.50 10.32 6.61
CA ASN A 581 19.05 11.62 7.02
C ASN A 581 18.31 12.81 6.39
N THR A 582 17.51 12.54 5.36
CA THR A 582 16.71 13.52 4.64
C THR A 582 15.38 12.86 4.35
N VAL A 583 14.28 13.55 4.65
CA VAL A 583 12.93 13.00 4.49
C VAL A 583 12.08 13.95 3.67
N SER A 584 11.29 13.43 2.73
CA SER A 584 10.31 14.26 2.04
C SER A 584 9.24 14.76 3.02
N TYR A 585 8.65 15.90 2.74
CA TYR A 585 7.55 16.45 3.53
C TYR A 585 6.45 15.40 3.81
N LYS A 586 6.09 15.25 5.09
CA LYS A 586 5.17 14.23 5.63
C LYS A 586 5.62 12.76 5.51
N GLN A 587 6.86 12.47 5.13
CA GLN A 587 7.41 11.12 5.15
C GLN A 587 7.79 10.71 6.58
N SER A 588 7.16 9.65 7.09
CA SER A 588 7.44 9.11 8.43
C SER A 588 8.72 8.29 8.46
N PHE A 589 9.43 8.28 9.59
CA PHE A 589 10.68 7.53 9.75
C PHE A 589 10.94 7.09 11.20
N GLU A 590 11.92 6.20 11.36
CA GLU A 590 12.39 5.73 12.66
C GLU A 590 13.89 5.92 12.84
N THR A 591 14.30 6.03 14.11
CA THR A 591 15.70 6.09 14.52
C THR A 591 15.94 5.06 15.61
N LEU A 592 16.89 4.15 15.36
CA LEU A 592 17.32 3.16 16.33
C LEU A 592 18.26 3.82 17.35
N ILE A 593 18.02 3.56 18.63
CA ILE A 593 18.81 4.09 19.73
C ILE A 593 19.74 2.99 20.25
N LEU A 594 21.04 3.26 20.23
CA LEU A 594 22.09 2.32 20.59
C LEU A 594 22.93 2.87 21.76
N PRO A 595 22.56 2.60 23.03
CA PRO A 595 23.41 2.94 24.16
C PRO A 595 24.73 2.16 24.13
N GLU A 596 25.85 2.81 24.44
CA GLU A 596 27.14 2.13 24.60
C GLU A 596 27.13 1.25 25.87
N ARG A 597 28.05 0.28 25.97
CA ARG A 597 28.09 -0.63 27.14
C ARG A 597 28.24 0.16 28.45
N GLY A 598 27.29 -0.06 29.37
CA GLY A 598 27.26 0.61 30.68
C GLY A 598 26.55 1.97 30.69
N PHE A 599 25.92 2.35 29.57
CA PHE A 599 25.11 3.54 29.42
C PHE A 599 23.67 3.18 29.05
N GLU A 600 22.76 4.10 29.34
CA GLU A 600 21.36 4.03 28.96
C GLU A 600 20.90 5.38 28.42
N LEU A 601 19.80 5.36 27.66
CA LEU A 601 19.15 6.58 27.21
C LEU A 601 18.67 7.36 28.44
N ASP A 602 19.07 8.63 28.54
CA ASP A 602 18.57 9.55 29.56
C ASP A 602 17.30 10.24 29.07
N GLU A 603 17.41 10.98 27.96
CA GLU A 603 16.29 11.61 27.28
C GLU A 603 16.50 11.61 25.75
N ILE A 604 15.38 11.63 25.03
CA ILE A 604 15.35 11.90 23.60
C ILE A 604 14.17 12.82 23.29
N SER A 605 14.39 13.83 22.46
CA SER A 605 13.37 14.79 22.06
C SER A 605 13.67 15.40 20.70
N GLY A 606 12.65 15.95 20.05
CA GLY A 606 12.78 16.61 18.75
C GLY A 606 11.80 16.06 17.72
N CYS A 607 11.50 16.85 16.69
CA CYS A 607 10.64 16.43 15.57
C CYS A 607 9.26 15.85 15.95
N GLN A 608 8.74 16.17 17.15
CA GLN A 608 7.50 15.59 17.69
C GLN A 608 7.49 14.05 17.72
N GLY A 609 8.66 13.42 17.83
CA GLY A 609 8.77 11.97 17.81
C GLY A 609 8.37 11.30 19.13
N VAL A 610 8.02 10.02 19.04
CA VAL A 610 7.58 9.17 20.16
C VAL A 610 8.57 8.03 20.36
N LEU A 611 9.06 7.87 21.59
CA LEU A 611 9.90 6.75 22.00
C LEU A 611 9.05 5.49 22.18
N LYS A 612 9.48 4.39 21.55
CA LYS A 612 8.90 3.05 21.67
C LYS A 612 9.97 2.08 22.16
N GLU A 613 9.59 1.19 23.07
CA GLU A 613 10.45 0.10 23.55
C GLU A 613 9.81 -1.24 23.13
N SER A 614 10.61 -2.12 22.54
CA SER A 614 10.21 -3.48 22.18
C SER A 614 10.38 -4.44 23.36
N ASP A 615 9.66 -5.57 23.36
CA ASP A 615 9.76 -6.62 24.40
C ASP A 615 11.19 -7.17 24.59
N ASN A 616 12.05 -7.03 23.57
CA ASN A 616 13.46 -7.43 23.63
C ASN A 616 14.41 -6.33 24.16
N GLY A 617 13.88 -5.18 24.61
CA GLY A 617 14.63 -4.04 25.14
C GLY A 617 15.22 -3.10 24.09
N THR A 618 14.84 -3.24 22.81
CA THR A 618 15.25 -2.31 21.74
C THR A 618 14.47 -1.01 21.84
N LEU A 619 15.17 0.12 21.73
CA LEU A 619 14.60 1.47 21.80
C LEU A 619 14.54 2.10 20.41
N LEU A 620 13.35 2.57 20.01
CA LEU A 620 13.10 3.20 18.71
C LEU A 620 12.43 4.55 18.89
N TYR A 621 12.93 5.57 18.20
CA TYR A 621 12.30 6.89 18.15
C TYR A 621 11.58 7.07 16.82
N SER A 622 10.26 7.20 16.86
CA SER A 622 9.39 7.23 15.70
C SER A 622 8.86 8.64 15.46
N VAL A 623 9.09 9.18 14.26
CA VAL A 623 8.60 10.49 13.83
C VAL A 623 7.56 10.29 12.72
N THR A 624 6.38 10.87 12.90
CA THR A 624 5.24 10.73 11.97
C THR A 624 4.96 12.05 11.28
N GLU A 625 4.83 12.02 9.95
CA GLU A 625 4.47 13.17 9.11
C GLU A 625 5.18 14.51 9.42
N PRO A 626 6.53 14.56 9.42
CA PRO A 626 7.26 15.79 9.69
C PRO A 626 6.92 16.87 8.64
N GLN A 627 6.67 18.11 9.10
CA GLN A 627 6.27 19.23 8.25
C GLN A 627 7.38 20.26 7.99
N GLN A 628 8.48 20.17 8.72
CA GLN A 628 9.64 21.07 8.61
C GLN A 628 10.92 20.35 9.05
N SER A 629 12.07 20.85 8.61
CA SER A 629 13.38 20.43 9.11
C SER A 629 13.47 20.61 10.63
N CYS A 630 14.14 19.70 11.32
CA CYS A 630 14.21 19.70 12.78
C CYS A 630 15.41 18.91 13.31
N THR A 631 15.75 19.15 14.57
CA THR A 631 16.85 18.47 15.26
C THR A 631 16.30 17.48 16.29
N ILE A 632 16.81 16.24 16.26
CA ILE A 632 16.59 15.22 17.29
C ILE A 632 17.80 15.24 18.23
N ASN A 633 17.53 15.52 19.51
CA ASN A 633 18.52 15.54 20.56
C ASN A 633 18.35 14.29 21.42
N ALA A 634 19.40 13.47 21.51
CA ALA A 634 19.46 12.35 22.45
C ALA A 634 20.63 12.54 23.42
N SER A 635 20.40 12.21 24.67
CA SER A 635 21.45 12.16 25.69
C SER A 635 21.51 10.79 26.35
N PHE A 636 22.73 10.35 26.61
CA PHE A 636 23.03 9.08 27.26
C PHE A 636 23.71 9.32 28.59
N LYS A 637 23.25 8.62 29.63
CA LYS A 637 23.85 8.64 30.96
C LYS A 637 24.36 7.27 31.34
N ARG A 638 25.24 7.21 32.33
CA ARG A 638 25.70 5.93 32.89
C ARG A 638 24.51 5.19 33.49
N THR A 639 24.36 3.92 33.11
CA THR A 639 23.41 3.02 33.75
C THR A 639 23.80 2.86 35.22
N ALA A 640 22.84 2.98 36.13
CA ALA A 640 23.15 2.83 37.54
C ALA A 640 23.65 1.40 37.83
N PRO A 641 24.71 1.22 38.66
CA PRO A 641 25.36 -0.10 38.82
C PRO A 641 24.44 -1.19 39.36
N HIS A 642 23.32 -0.85 40.01
CA HIS A 642 22.36 -1.82 40.53
C HIS A 642 21.31 -2.27 39.50
N VAL A 643 21.27 -1.75 38.27
CA VAL A 643 20.27 -2.19 37.28
C VAL A 643 20.58 -3.62 36.80
N GLY A 644 19.53 -4.42 36.57
CA GLY A 644 19.56 -5.82 36.15
C GLY A 644 19.38 -6.81 37.30
N ARG A 645 19.75 -8.07 37.06
CA ARG A 645 19.79 -9.13 38.08
C ARG A 645 21.08 -9.02 38.88
N ASN A 646 20.96 -8.93 40.20
CA ASN A 646 22.09 -8.71 41.10
C ASN A 646 22.05 -9.70 42.24
N VAL A 647 23.14 -10.47 42.36
CA VAL A 647 23.52 -11.04 43.65
C VAL A 647 24.48 -10.04 44.31
N VAL A 648 24.01 -9.40 45.38
CA VAL A 648 24.77 -8.41 46.15
C VAL A 648 25.39 -9.13 47.34
N LEU A 649 26.71 -9.06 47.50
CA LEU A 649 27.43 -9.80 48.55
C LEU A 649 28.20 -8.89 49.51
N VAL A 650 28.33 -9.38 50.74
CA VAL A 650 29.15 -8.79 51.80
C VAL A 650 30.30 -9.74 52.11
N ASN A 651 31.52 -9.24 52.01
CA ASN A 651 32.73 -10.02 52.25
C ASN A 651 33.22 -9.85 53.70
N ASN A 652 32.54 -10.51 54.65
CA ASN A 652 32.85 -10.44 56.09
C ASN A 652 33.40 -11.78 56.63
N GLY A 653 34.38 -12.39 55.95
CA GLY A 653 35.05 -13.62 56.39
C GLY A 653 35.11 -14.69 55.30
N ASP A 654 35.27 -15.96 55.72
CA ASP A 654 35.41 -17.09 54.80
C ASP A 654 34.08 -17.44 54.09
N VAL A 655 32.92 -17.17 54.70
CA VAL A 655 31.59 -17.42 54.09
C VAL A 655 30.90 -16.09 53.78
N PRO A 656 30.69 -15.73 52.50
CA PRO A 656 30.03 -14.47 52.14
C PRO A 656 28.52 -14.54 52.42
N HIS A 657 27.95 -13.40 52.81
CA HIS A 657 26.50 -13.22 52.88
C HIS A 657 26.00 -12.50 51.62
N SER A 658 24.78 -12.78 51.18
CA SER A 658 24.26 -12.18 49.95
C SER A 658 22.75 -11.93 49.94
N TRP A 659 22.31 -11.02 49.07
CA TRP A 659 20.92 -10.78 48.71
C TRP A 659 20.73 -10.84 47.20
N TYR A 660 19.55 -11.28 46.74
CA TYR A 660 19.21 -11.31 45.33
C TYR A 660 18.12 -10.28 45.01
N MET A 661 18.42 -9.41 44.04
CA MET A 661 17.54 -8.34 43.58
C MET A 661 17.51 -8.31 42.05
N ASP A 662 16.33 -8.21 41.46
CA ASP A 662 16.17 -7.90 40.04
C ASP A 662 15.61 -6.47 39.90
N ILE A 663 16.36 -5.57 39.28
CA ILE A 663 16.02 -4.14 39.20
C ILE A 663 15.89 -3.72 37.74
N HIS A 664 14.71 -3.24 37.38
CA HIS A 664 14.40 -2.74 36.05
C HIS A 664 14.77 -1.25 35.90
N ARG A 665 14.98 -0.81 34.65
CA ARG A 665 15.35 0.58 34.32
C ARG A 665 14.30 1.61 34.73
N ASN A 666 13.02 1.24 34.72
CA ASN A 666 11.90 2.10 35.14
C ASN A 666 11.84 2.31 36.67
N GLY A 667 12.83 1.79 37.43
CA GLY A 667 12.90 1.92 38.88
C GLY A 667 11.98 0.97 39.64
N THR A 668 11.37 -0.03 39.01
CA THR A 668 10.73 -1.14 39.73
C THR A 668 11.70 -2.31 39.88
N GLY A 669 11.47 -3.18 40.85
CA GLY A 669 12.29 -4.36 41.02
C GLY A 669 11.69 -5.35 42.02
N THR A 670 12.35 -6.50 42.14
CA THR A 670 11.97 -7.56 43.07
C THR A 670 13.14 -7.89 44.00
N LEU A 671 12.85 -8.00 45.30
CA LEU A 671 13.77 -8.49 46.31
C LEU A 671 13.34 -9.92 46.68
N THR A 672 14.22 -10.89 46.44
CA THR A 672 13.98 -12.28 46.83
C THR A 672 14.62 -12.53 48.19
N THR A 673 13.79 -12.95 49.14
CA THR A 673 14.22 -13.45 50.45
C THR A 673 13.82 -14.92 50.58
N ARG A 674 14.29 -15.58 51.64
CA ARG A 674 14.02 -17.01 51.90
C ARG A 674 12.52 -17.36 51.82
N THR A 675 11.66 -16.48 52.31
CA THR A 675 10.22 -16.78 52.49
C THR A 675 9.32 -15.98 51.57
N HIS A 676 9.81 -14.91 50.95
CA HIS A 676 8.99 -13.99 50.15
C HIS A 676 9.79 -13.41 48.98
N VAL A 677 9.10 -13.22 47.85
CA VAL A 677 9.51 -12.26 46.80
C VAL A 677 8.68 -11.01 47.01
N VAL A 678 9.33 -9.86 47.15
CA VAL A 678 8.67 -8.59 47.42
C VAL A 678 9.06 -7.56 46.38
N ASP A 679 8.07 -6.98 45.72
CA ASP A 679 8.27 -5.90 44.77
C ASP A 679 8.63 -4.59 45.49
N PHE A 680 9.45 -3.77 44.84
CA PHE A 680 9.82 -2.45 45.33
C PHE A 680 9.89 -1.43 44.21
N LYS A 681 9.91 -0.16 44.61
CA LYS A 681 10.23 0.98 43.75
C LYS A 681 11.48 1.69 44.26
N ILE A 682 12.51 1.79 43.42
CA ILE A 682 13.75 2.51 43.66
C ILE A 682 13.74 3.87 42.97
N THR A 683 14.16 4.91 43.69
CA THR A 683 14.28 6.27 43.16
C THR A 683 15.64 6.87 43.50
N GLN A 684 16.23 7.60 42.56
CA GLN A 684 17.44 8.37 42.79
C GLN A 684 17.12 9.58 43.69
N GLN A 685 17.89 9.76 44.77
CA GLN A 685 17.78 10.92 45.68
C GLN A 685 18.92 11.91 45.48
N SER A 686 20.09 11.44 45.05
CA SER A 686 21.25 12.24 44.62
C SER A 686 22.07 11.47 43.58
N GLU A 687 23.13 12.07 43.03
CA GLU A 687 24.01 11.40 42.05
C GLU A 687 24.53 10.03 42.52
N SER A 688 24.76 9.85 43.82
CA SER A 688 25.32 8.64 44.41
C SER A 688 24.35 7.83 45.27
N VAL A 689 23.13 8.32 45.54
CA VAL A 689 22.19 7.69 46.47
C VAL A 689 20.89 7.30 45.78
N TYR A 690 20.55 6.02 45.86
CA TYR A 690 19.32 5.44 45.31
C TYR A 690 18.56 4.72 46.41
N VAL A 691 17.26 4.94 46.52
CA VAL A 691 16.46 4.35 47.59
C VAL A 691 15.27 3.57 47.06
N ALA A 692 15.24 2.30 47.41
CA ALA A 692 14.12 1.39 47.25
C ALA A 692 13.15 1.40 48.43
N ARG A 693 11.86 1.43 48.13
CA ARG A 693 10.76 1.20 49.06
C ARG A 693 9.98 -0.04 48.65
N LEU A 694 9.73 -0.93 49.60
CA LEU A 694 8.90 -2.11 49.37
C LEU A 694 7.44 -1.69 49.10
N ASN A 695 6.81 -2.30 48.11
CA ASN A 695 5.46 -1.93 47.68
C ASN A 695 4.41 -2.28 48.75
N GLY A 696 3.39 -1.43 48.89
CA GLY A 696 2.23 -1.68 49.77
C GLY A 696 2.51 -1.62 51.27
N GLY A 697 3.60 -0.98 51.71
CA GLY A 697 3.96 -0.91 53.14
C GLY A 697 4.38 -2.24 53.74
N ARG A 698 4.69 -3.23 52.89
CA ARG A 698 5.15 -4.55 53.30
C ARG A 698 6.47 -4.43 54.04
N THR A 699 6.63 -5.25 55.06
CA THR A 699 7.91 -5.48 55.72
C THR A 699 8.45 -6.84 55.32
N VAL A 700 9.77 -6.94 55.23
CA VAL A 700 10.45 -8.22 55.01
C VAL A 700 11.55 -8.41 56.04
N SER A 701 11.80 -9.67 56.38
CA SER A 701 12.88 -10.04 57.28
C SER A 701 14.17 -10.19 56.48
N VAL A 702 15.20 -9.41 56.83
CA VAL A 702 16.53 -9.48 56.24
C VAL A 702 17.56 -9.68 57.31
N ARG A 703 18.61 -10.43 57.02
CA ARG A 703 19.71 -10.65 57.94
C ARG A 703 20.89 -9.77 57.56
N ASP A 704 21.59 -9.23 58.56
CA ASP A 704 22.86 -8.57 58.35
C ASP A 704 24.01 -9.57 58.16
N GLY A 705 25.15 -9.09 57.64
CA GLY A 705 26.34 -9.91 57.44
C GLY A 705 27.01 -10.42 58.72
N GLN A 706 26.40 -10.22 59.89
CA GLN A 706 26.86 -10.73 61.20
C GLN A 706 25.89 -11.75 61.82
N GLY A 707 24.82 -12.12 61.10
CA GLY A 707 23.88 -13.14 61.57
C GLY A 707 22.61 -12.60 62.21
N LYS A 708 22.49 -11.29 62.46
CA LYS A 708 21.34 -10.69 63.14
C LYS A 708 20.23 -10.35 62.15
N THR A 709 19.01 -10.72 62.51
CA THR A 709 17.81 -10.51 61.69
C THR A 709 17.13 -9.19 62.02
N HIS A 710 16.68 -8.50 60.98
CA HIS A 710 16.03 -7.19 61.02
C HIS A 710 14.77 -7.19 60.16
N ILE A 711 13.74 -6.47 60.61
CA ILE A 711 12.53 -6.21 59.81
C ILE A 711 12.71 -4.87 59.11
N VAL A 712 12.51 -4.83 57.78
CA VAL A 712 12.80 -3.66 56.95
C VAL A 712 11.64 -3.33 56.03
N THR A 713 11.50 -2.05 55.68
CA THR A 713 10.49 -1.51 54.74
C THR A 713 11.11 -1.04 53.42
N GLY A 714 12.44 -1.08 53.31
CA GLY A 714 13.18 -0.62 52.13
C GLY A 714 14.69 -0.67 52.36
N PHE A 715 15.43 -0.24 51.34
CA PHE A 715 16.90 -0.20 51.34
C PHE A 715 17.41 0.93 50.45
N ALA A 716 18.67 1.32 50.61
CA ALA A 716 19.33 2.30 49.76
C ALA A 716 20.71 1.82 49.31
N PHE A 717 21.05 2.10 48.06
CA PHE A 717 22.42 2.03 47.55
C PHE A 717 23.07 3.41 47.65
N GLU A 718 24.27 3.44 48.20
CA GLU A 718 25.11 4.63 48.26
C GLU A 718 26.47 4.30 47.63
N TYR A 719 26.82 5.03 46.57
CA TYR A 719 28.06 4.82 45.82
C TYR A 719 29.10 5.87 46.23
N GLN A 720 30.13 5.43 46.95
CA GLN A 720 31.22 6.28 47.42
C GLN A 720 32.52 5.92 46.68
N PRO A 721 33.55 6.80 46.69
CA PRO A 721 34.82 6.52 46.02
C PRO A 721 35.55 5.25 46.48
N ASP A 722 35.30 4.81 47.72
CA ASP A 722 35.88 3.60 48.33
C ASP A 722 35.00 2.35 48.18
N GLY A 723 33.78 2.46 47.63
CA GLY A 723 32.94 1.32 47.26
C GLY A 723 31.44 1.60 47.27
N ALA A 724 30.66 0.54 47.04
CA ALA A 724 29.20 0.59 47.13
C ALA A 724 28.74 0.16 48.53
N TYR A 725 27.72 0.83 49.06
CA TYR A 725 27.13 0.56 50.36
C TYR A 725 25.64 0.24 50.20
N LEU A 726 25.17 -0.74 50.96
CA LEU A 726 23.75 -1.08 51.10
C LEU A 726 23.29 -0.74 52.52
N SER A 727 22.34 0.18 52.61
CA SER A 727 21.66 0.57 53.85
C SER A 727 20.26 -0.01 53.90
N TRP A 728 19.88 -0.60 55.02
CA TRP A 728 18.53 -1.11 55.24
C TRP A 728 17.74 -0.17 56.14
N HIS A 729 16.44 0.03 55.87
CA HIS A 729 15.62 1.04 56.56
C HIS A 729 14.36 0.44 57.22
N HIS A 730 13.92 1.08 58.29
CA HIS A 730 12.65 0.79 58.98
C HIS A 730 11.75 2.04 58.96
N ASP A 731 10.44 1.82 58.76
CA ASP A 731 9.36 2.83 58.72
C ASP A 731 9.27 3.67 57.43
N THR A 732 8.09 4.27 57.23
CA THR A 732 7.65 5.08 56.07
C THR A 732 8.45 6.37 55.86
N VAL A 733 9.17 6.83 56.90
CA VAL A 733 10.01 8.02 56.89
C VAL A 733 11.44 7.59 57.19
N PHE A 734 12.28 7.63 56.17
CA PHE A 734 13.76 7.51 56.05
C PHE A 734 14.72 7.79 57.24
N LYS A 735 14.24 8.12 58.43
CA LYS A 735 15.05 8.62 59.54
C LYS A 735 15.72 7.54 60.38
N ARG A 736 15.43 6.24 60.15
CA ARG A 736 16.03 5.15 60.95
C ARG A 736 16.64 4.07 60.07
N THR A 737 17.87 4.32 59.63
CA THR A 737 18.75 3.27 59.10
C THR A 737 18.95 2.20 60.16
N VAL A 738 18.67 0.96 59.79
CA VAL A 738 18.80 -0.21 60.66
C VAL A 738 20.25 -0.64 60.74
N PHE A 739 20.88 -0.82 59.57
CA PHE A 739 22.32 -1.05 59.42
C PHE A 739 22.77 -0.69 58.00
N THR A 740 24.06 -0.43 57.86
CA THR A 740 24.74 -0.15 56.59
C THR A 740 25.94 -1.08 56.45
N THR A 741 26.19 -1.59 55.25
CA THR A 741 27.31 -2.48 54.98
C THR A 741 27.90 -2.21 53.59
N GLN A 742 29.21 -2.35 53.47
CA GLN A 742 29.88 -2.28 52.17
C GLN A 742 29.60 -3.57 51.39
N ILE A 743 29.28 -3.43 50.12
CA ILE A 743 28.83 -4.51 49.25
C ILE A 743 29.67 -4.59 47.97
N GLN A 744 29.60 -5.75 47.33
CA GLN A 744 30.05 -5.96 45.95
C GLN A 744 28.91 -6.56 45.14
N PHE A 745 28.78 -6.16 43.87
CA PHE A 745 27.87 -6.83 42.94
C PHE A 745 28.59 -8.01 42.33
N ALA A 746 27.96 -9.19 42.36
CA ALA A 746 28.57 -10.40 41.82
C ALA A 746 28.94 -10.28 40.34
N LYS A 747 28.18 -9.50 39.56
CA LYS A 747 28.42 -9.29 38.13
C LYS A 747 29.75 -8.57 37.85
N ASP A 748 30.24 -7.80 38.82
CA ASP A 748 31.52 -7.06 38.74
C ASP A 748 32.71 -7.92 39.20
N LEU A 749 32.47 -9.13 39.71
CA LEU A 749 33.52 -10.07 40.08
C LEU A 749 33.89 -10.99 38.91
N GLU A 750 35.19 -11.22 38.76
CA GLU A 750 35.73 -12.22 37.84
C GLU A 750 35.70 -13.64 38.44
N ALA A 751 35.52 -14.65 37.59
CA ALA A 751 35.63 -16.05 37.99
C ALA A 751 37.10 -16.46 38.08
N LEU A 752 37.46 -17.23 39.10
CA LEU A 752 38.78 -17.84 39.20
C LEU A 752 39.02 -18.82 38.05
N ALA A 753 40.18 -18.74 37.41
CA ALA A 753 40.66 -19.77 36.51
C ALA A 753 41.04 -21.01 37.33
N ILE A 754 40.31 -22.11 37.14
CA ILE A 754 40.47 -23.35 37.91
C ILE A 754 40.61 -24.52 36.94
N ASP A 755 41.58 -25.40 37.20
CA ASP A 755 41.71 -26.66 36.48
C ASP A 755 40.54 -27.58 36.83
N PRO A 756 39.78 -28.11 35.85
CA PRO A 756 38.68 -29.05 36.07
C PRO A 756 39.04 -30.22 36.99
N GLN A 757 40.29 -30.71 36.95
CA GLN A 757 40.71 -31.85 37.78
C GLN A 757 40.68 -31.53 39.28
N VAL A 758 40.83 -30.26 39.66
CA VAL A 758 40.81 -29.81 41.06
C VAL A 758 39.38 -29.75 41.61
N LEU A 759 38.38 -29.68 40.74
CA LEU A 759 36.96 -29.69 41.11
C LEU A 759 36.43 -31.10 41.36
N ALA A 760 37.13 -32.14 40.90
CA ALA A 760 36.73 -33.52 41.15
C ALA A 760 36.82 -33.86 42.66
N GLY A 761 35.77 -34.46 43.20
CA GLY A 761 35.64 -34.85 44.59
C GLY A 761 34.34 -34.39 45.23
N GLN A 762 34.24 -34.67 46.54
CA GLN A 762 33.06 -34.35 47.33
C GLN A 762 33.19 -32.95 47.94
N TRP A 763 32.13 -32.16 47.77
CA TRP A 763 32.03 -30.78 48.25
C TRP A 763 30.80 -30.63 49.13
N ALA A 764 30.98 -29.95 50.26
CA ALA A 764 29.90 -29.50 51.12
C ALA A 764 29.72 -27.99 50.93
N LEU A 765 28.50 -27.55 50.63
CA LEU A 765 28.23 -26.13 50.48
C LEU A 765 27.68 -25.54 51.78
N THR A 766 28.25 -24.42 52.21
CA THR A 766 27.54 -23.44 53.03
C THR A 766 26.92 -22.43 52.10
N PHE A 767 25.73 -22.77 51.62
CA PHE A 767 24.84 -21.82 50.97
C PHE A 767 24.01 -21.14 52.07
N GLY A 768 23.70 -19.86 51.92
CA GLY A 768 23.11 -19.04 52.99
C GLY A 768 21.81 -19.60 53.59
N GLU A 769 21.93 -20.42 54.64
CA GLU A 769 21.22 -20.24 55.90
C GLU A 769 22.01 -20.83 57.09
N TYR A 770 22.70 -19.97 57.85
CA TYR A 770 23.28 -20.35 59.14
C TYR A 770 22.25 -20.11 60.26
N ALA A 771 21.57 -21.17 60.69
CA ALA A 771 20.62 -21.35 61.82
C ALA A 771 20.14 -20.13 62.66
N GLU A 772 18.82 -20.08 62.95
CA GLU A 772 18.30 -20.23 64.33
C GLU A 772 16.75 -20.10 64.42
N SER A 773 16.07 -21.25 64.43
CA SER A 773 15.09 -21.52 65.49
C SER A 773 15.30 -22.97 65.90
N GLN A 774 15.32 -23.28 67.20
CA GLN A 774 15.48 -24.65 67.71
C GLN A 774 14.34 -25.60 67.31
N GLN A 775 13.45 -25.20 66.39
CA GLN A 775 12.23 -25.95 66.05
C GLN A 775 11.95 -26.08 64.55
N THR A 776 12.86 -25.70 63.64
CA THR A 776 12.66 -25.98 62.19
C THR A 776 13.92 -26.54 61.52
N HIS A 777 13.84 -27.82 61.15
CA HIS A 777 14.88 -28.66 60.54
C HIS A 777 15.12 -28.35 59.06
N THR A 778 15.94 -27.37 58.70
CA THR A 778 16.46 -27.24 57.32
C THR A 778 17.82 -26.52 57.29
N GLN A 779 18.88 -27.17 57.78
CA GLN A 779 20.21 -26.92 57.21
C GLN A 779 20.22 -27.65 55.87
N GLN A 780 20.22 -26.92 54.76
CA GLN A 780 20.52 -27.52 53.46
C GLN A 780 21.98 -27.96 53.49
N HIS A 781 22.24 -29.18 53.97
CA HIS A 781 23.47 -29.88 53.70
C HIS A 781 23.43 -30.27 52.22
N LEU A 782 23.74 -29.33 51.33
CA LEU A 782 23.98 -29.62 49.93
C LEU A 782 25.38 -30.20 49.84
N LEU A 783 25.42 -31.51 49.65
CA LEU A 783 26.64 -32.23 49.34
C LEU A 783 26.58 -32.54 47.86
N PHE A 784 27.60 -32.14 47.11
CA PHE A 784 27.73 -32.62 45.74
C PHE A 784 29.06 -33.30 45.54
N ASN A 785 29.05 -34.39 44.77
CA ASN A 785 30.23 -35.10 44.35
C ASN A 785 30.40 -34.90 42.84
N LEU A 786 31.54 -34.36 42.42
CA LEU A 786 31.89 -34.20 41.01
C LEU A 786 32.90 -35.27 40.64
N ASN A 787 32.54 -36.11 39.67
CA ASN A 787 33.43 -37.13 39.14
C ASN A 787 34.31 -36.54 38.03
N ALA A 788 35.49 -37.12 37.83
CA ALA A 788 36.44 -36.67 36.80
C ALA A 788 35.93 -36.86 35.35
N ASP A 789 34.87 -37.64 35.15
CA ASP A 789 34.21 -37.90 33.86
C ASP A 789 33.08 -36.91 33.53
N HIS A 790 33.03 -35.76 34.22
CA HIS A 790 32.01 -34.72 34.07
C HIS A 790 30.60 -35.11 34.54
N THR A 791 30.45 -36.24 35.23
CA THR A 791 29.22 -36.61 35.95
C THR A 791 29.31 -36.23 37.42
N GLY A 792 28.19 -36.28 38.12
CA GLY A 792 28.17 -36.03 39.55
C GLY A 792 26.83 -36.33 40.19
N GLU A 793 26.74 -36.00 41.46
CA GLU A 793 25.56 -36.25 42.27
C GLU A 793 25.40 -35.10 43.26
N LEU A 794 24.19 -34.57 43.40
CA LEU A 794 23.80 -33.62 44.44
C LEU A 794 22.86 -34.31 45.41
N ARG A 795 23.17 -34.21 46.70
CA ARG A 795 22.33 -34.66 47.80
C ARG A 795 21.89 -33.48 48.61
N ALA A 796 20.60 -33.42 48.91
CA ALA A 796 19.98 -32.42 49.77
C ALA A 796 19.23 -33.11 50.91
N GLY A 797 19.41 -32.64 52.15
CA GLY A 797 18.58 -33.05 53.28
C GLY A 797 18.91 -34.42 53.89
N GLU A 798 20.16 -34.89 53.84
CA GLU A 798 20.61 -36.21 54.35
C GLU A 798 20.24 -36.53 55.81
N GLN A 799 19.89 -35.52 56.62
CA GLN A 799 19.46 -35.67 58.02
C GLN A 799 17.92 -35.64 58.19
N THR A 800 17.17 -35.71 57.10
CA THR A 800 15.70 -35.64 57.08
C THR A 800 15.08 -36.83 56.34
N PRO A 801 13.83 -37.22 56.64
CA PRO A 801 13.11 -38.28 55.89
C PRO A 801 12.91 -37.97 54.40
N TRP A 802 13.19 -36.75 53.94
CA TRP A 802 12.97 -36.27 52.58
C TRP A 802 14.27 -36.04 51.82
N ALA A 803 15.34 -36.76 52.15
CA ALA A 803 16.61 -36.67 51.43
C ALA A 803 16.38 -36.85 49.91
N GLN A 804 16.75 -35.84 49.13
CA GLN A 804 16.65 -35.84 47.68
C GLN A 804 18.03 -36.01 47.07
N GLN A 805 18.09 -36.77 45.97
CA GLN A 805 19.31 -37.02 45.23
C GLN A 805 19.07 -36.67 43.76
N HIS A 806 19.93 -35.82 43.21
CA HIS A 806 19.92 -35.41 41.81
C HIS A 806 21.21 -35.87 41.14
N GLU A 807 21.11 -36.68 40.09
CA GLU A 807 22.25 -36.94 39.22
C GLU A 807 22.57 -35.70 38.39
N LEU A 808 23.85 -35.33 38.34
CA LEU A 808 24.35 -34.12 37.70
C LEU A 808 25.28 -34.43 36.54
N ASN A 809 25.30 -33.53 35.56
CA ASN A 809 26.45 -33.31 34.69
C ASN A 809 27.06 -31.95 35.05
N TRP A 810 28.38 -31.85 34.96
CA TRP A 810 29.10 -30.60 35.26
C TRP A 810 30.14 -30.25 34.19
N SER A 811 30.35 -28.95 33.99
CA SER A 811 31.34 -28.42 33.06
C SER A 811 31.82 -27.04 33.50
N LEU A 812 32.94 -26.58 32.93
CA LEU A 812 33.36 -25.18 33.01
C LEU A 812 32.94 -24.46 31.73
N THR A 813 32.30 -23.30 31.86
CA THR A 813 32.00 -22.43 30.71
C THR A 813 33.26 -21.72 30.22
N GLU A 814 33.19 -21.09 29.04
CA GLU A 814 34.28 -20.27 28.50
C GLU A 814 34.68 -19.11 29.43
N GLN A 815 33.78 -18.68 30.33
CA GLN A 815 34.05 -17.67 31.36
C GLN A 815 34.45 -18.29 32.72
N ASN A 816 34.94 -19.54 32.75
CA ASN A 816 35.34 -20.27 33.95
C ASN A 816 34.24 -20.43 35.02
N ARG A 817 32.97 -20.48 34.61
CA ARG A 817 31.86 -20.75 35.55
C ARG A 817 31.62 -22.26 35.65
N LEU A 818 31.48 -22.77 36.87
CA LEU A 818 31.08 -24.16 37.11
C LEU A 818 29.58 -24.30 36.85
N ARG A 819 29.24 -24.88 35.71
CA ARG A 819 27.87 -25.16 35.30
C ARG A 819 27.47 -26.56 35.78
N LEU A 820 26.41 -26.63 36.58
CA LEU A 820 25.80 -27.86 37.07
C LEU A 820 24.42 -28.01 36.43
N SER A 821 24.16 -29.15 35.80
CA SER A 821 22.86 -29.47 35.22
C SER A 821 22.36 -30.81 35.73
N ALA A 822 21.11 -30.88 36.18
CA ALA A 822 20.46 -32.15 36.44
C ALA A 822 20.39 -32.97 35.14
N ARG A 823 20.47 -34.29 35.22
CA ARG A 823 20.47 -35.19 34.05
C ARG A 823 19.23 -35.05 33.16
N SER A 824 18.11 -34.60 33.72
CA SER A 824 16.89 -34.25 32.99
C SER A 824 17.03 -33.04 32.05
N GLY A 825 18.07 -32.23 32.22
CA GLY A 825 18.28 -30.97 31.51
C GLY A 825 17.35 -29.83 31.97
N THR A 826 16.44 -30.09 32.92
CA THR A 826 15.40 -29.14 33.35
C THR A 826 15.83 -28.16 34.44
N LEU A 827 16.93 -28.47 35.13
CA LEU A 827 17.48 -27.67 36.23
C LEU A 827 18.96 -27.39 35.95
N ILE A 828 19.32 -26.11 35.88
CA ILE A 828 20.70 -25.66 35.63
C ILE A 828 21.05 -24.59 36.65
N ALA A 829 22.26 -24.65 37.20
CA ALA A 829 22.86 -23.61 38.02
C ALA A 829 24.29 -23.33 37.58
N GLU A 830 24.66 -22.05 37.50
CA GLU A 830 26.03 -21.64 37.17
C GLU A 830 26.69 -20.95 38.37
N PHE A 831 27.79 -21.54 38.82
CA PHE A 831 28.60 -21.09 39.94
C PHE A 831 29.80 -20.30 39.43
N LYS A 832 29.90 -19.06 39.88
CA LYS A 832 31.11 -18.24 39.77
C LYS A 832 31.95 -18.46 41.02
N LEU A 833 33.08 -19.16 40.90
CA LEU A 833 34.04 -19.31 42.00
C LEU A 833 34.90 -18.04 42.07
N ILE A 834 34.89 -17.33 43.20
CA ILE A 834 35.44 -15.96 43.30
C ILE A 834 36.66 -15.85 44.20
N ARG A 835 36.90 -16.81 45.12
CA ARG A 835 38.07 -16.81 46.00
C ARG A 835 38.43 -18.21 46.46
N GLN A 836 39.71 -18.54 46.46
CA GLN A 836 40.24 -19.80 46.99
C GLN A 836 40.78 -19.60 48.41
N SER A 837 40.54 -20.58 49.29
CA SER A 837 41.19 -20.71 50.59
C SER A 837 41.71 -22.14 50.79
N LYS A 838 42.42 -22.39 51.90
CA LYS A 838 42.92 -23.73 52.24
C LYS A 838 41.81 -24.77 52.46
N TRP A 839 40.56 -24.34 52.61
CA TRP A 839 39.40 -25.19 52.88
C TRP A 839 38.49 -25.40 51.66
N GLY A 840 38.69 -24.64 50.57
CA GLY A 840 37.85 -24.70 49.37
C GLY A 840 37.63 -23.34 48.72
N TYR A 841 36.42 -23.07 48.20
CA TYR A 841 36.15 -21.90 47.36
C TYR A 841 34.92 -21.10 47.81
N GLN A 842 35.04 -19.77 47.86
CA GLN A 842 33.88 -18.88 47.85
C GLN A 842 33.24 -18.91 46.47
N PHE A 843 31.92 -18.96 46.42
CA PHE A 843 31.17 -19.00 45.17
C PHE A 843 29.97 -18.06 45.19
N VAL A 844 29.49 -17.72 43.99
CA VAL A 844 28.21 -17.05 43.76
C VAL A 844 27.43 -17.77 42.68
N ILE A 845 26.13 -17.94 42.87
CA ILE A 845 25.20 -18.51 41.91
C ILE A 845 24.40 -17.36 41.30
N GLU A 846 24.77 -16.95 40.09
CA GLU A 846 24.13 -15.81 39.40
C GLU A 846 23.03 -16.25 38.44
N GLU A 847 23.07 -17.50 37.98
CA GLU A 847 22.09 -18.02 37.03
C GLU A 847 21.52 -19.35 37.53
N VAL A 848 20.20 -19.38 37.69
CA VAL A 848 19.44 -20.60 37.94
C VAL A 848 18.31 -20.68 36.92
N LYS A 849 18.35 -21.69 36.04
CA LYS A 849 17.29 -21.96 35.07
C LYS A 849 16.41 -23.11 35.57
N LYS A 850 15.10 -22.90 35.54
CA LYS A 850 14.05 -23.88 35.91
C LYS A 850 12.95 -23.85 34.85
N THR A 851 12.43 -25.02 34.48
CA THR A 851 11.32 -25.16 33.52
C THR A 851 9.94 -25.27 34.20
N SER A 852 9.85 -25.20 35.54
CA SER A 852 8.59 -25.25 36.30
C SER A 852 8.48 -24.12 37.34
N SER A 853 7.25 -23.66 37.59
CA SER A 853 6.95 -22.65 38.61
C SER A 853 6.85 -23.29 40.00
N GLY A 854 7.81 -23.03 40.89
CA GLY A 854 7.77 -23.48 42.29
C GLY A 854 9.12 -23.42 43.03
N TYR A 855 9.07 -23.25 44.36
CA TYR A 855 10.25 -23.33 45.22
C TYR A 855 10.66 -24.80 45.41
N HIS A 856 11.84 -25.16 44.92
CA HIS A 856 12.48 -26.45 45.16
C HIS A 856 13.48 -26.29 46.31
N ASN A 857 13.13 -26.79 47.50
CA ASN A 857 13.99 -26.77 48.68
C ASN A 857 15.17 -27.76 48.58
N ASP A 858 15.30 -28.43 47.45
CA ASP A 858 16.26 -29.49 47.15
C ASP A 858 17.18 -29.14 45.95
N TRP A 859 17.05 -27.95 45.36
CA TRP A 859 17.90 -27.46 44.26
C TRP A 859 18.55 -26.10 44.59
N PHE A 860 19.58 -25.73 43.83
CA PHE A 860 20.30 -24.46 43.93
C PHE A 860 19.40 -23.23 43.75
N GLN A 861 19.78 -22.12 44.40
CA GLN A 861 19.13 -20.81 44.34
C GLN A 861 20.16 -19.71 44.10
N HIS A 862 19.71 -18.51 43.74
CA HIS A 862 20.61 -17.35 43.62
C HIS A 862 21.16 -16.96 45.00
N GLY A 863 22.47 -16.74 45.08
CA GLY A 863 23.13 -16.37 46.34
C GLY A 863 24.62 -16.67 46.33
N ALA A 864 25.28 -16.40 47.44
CA ALA A 864 26.70 -16.66 47.65
C ALA A 864 26.91 -17.65 48.81
N GLY A 865 28.08 -18.28 48.82
CA GLY A 865 28.42 -19.26 49.84
C GLY A 865 29.87 -19.72 49.79
N PHE A 866 30.19 -20.75 50.55
CA PHE A 866 31.51 -21.40 50.54
C PHE A 866 31.38 -22.91 50.26
N ALA A 867 32.19 -23.42 49.35
CA ALA A 867 32.28 -24.84 49.03
C ALA A 867 33.50 -25.44 49.75
N TYR A 868 33.27 -26.33 50.70
CA TYR A 868 34.29 -27.06 51.44
C TYR A 868 34.61 -28.38 50.77
N GLN A 869 35.89 -28.69 50.57
CA GLN A 869 36.28 -30.01 50.08
C GLN A 869 36.24 -31.04 51.22
N ALA A 870 35.38 -32.04 51.11
CA ALA A 870 35.32 -33.12 52.08
C ALA A 870 36.53 -34.05 51.88
N ARG A 871 37.45 -34.08 52.86
CA ARG A 871 38.54 -35.07 52.87
C ARG A 871 37.97 -36.43 53.30
N SER A 872 38.35 -37.50 52.61
CA SER A 872 37.89 -38.87 52.84
C SER A 872 37.97 -39.28 54.32
N ALA A 873 36.94 -39.98 54.76
CA ALA A 873 36.53 -40.18 56.15
C ALA A 873 37.61 -40.71 57.12
N ALA A 874 37.90 -39.91 58.16
CA ALA A 874 37.93 -40.33 59.55
C ALA A 874 37.92 -39.07 60.45
N THR A 875 36.96 -39.00 61.38
CA THR A 875 36.80 -37.98 62.43
C THR A 875 36.49 -36.53 61.98
N ALA A 876 35.21 -36.24 61.76
CA ALA A 876 34.66 -34.88 61.82
C ALA A 876 33.43 -34.82 62.74
N THR A 877 33.57 -35.32 63.97
CA THR A 877 32.63 -35.07 65.08
C THR A 877 33.09 -33.91 65.98
N GLY A 878 34.05 -33.08 65.53
CA GLY A 878 34.70 -32.07 66.37
C GLY A 878 34.73 -30.63 65.87
N ALA A 879 34.11 -30.29 64.73
CA ALA A 879 34.27 -28.97 64.10
C ALA A 879 32.95 -28.18 63.92
N THR A 880 31.96 -28.41 64.77
CA THR A 880 30.72 -27.58 64.85
C THR A 880 30.53 -26.96 66.23
N GLY A 881 31.64 -26.53 66.84
CA GLY A 881 31.66 -25.92 68.16
C GLY A 881 32.60 -24.72 68.21
N ARG A 882 32.38 -23.72 67.36
CA ARG A 882 32.65 -22.29 67.62
C ARG A 882 32.10 -21.41 66.51
#